data_AF-A0AAV9AB98-F1
#
_entry.id   AF-A0AAV9AB98-F1
#
_cell.length_a   1.000
_cell.length_b   1.000
_cell.length_c   1.000
_cell.angle_alpha   90.00
_cell.angle_beta   90.00
_cell.angle_gamma   90.00
#
_symmetry.space_group_name_H-M   'P 1'
#
loop_
_entity.id
_entity.type
_entity.pdbx_description
1 polymer ?
#
loop_
_entity_poly.entity_id
_entity_poly.type
_entity_poly.pdbx_seq_one_letter_code
_entity_poly.pdbx_strand_id
1 'polypeptide(L)'
;MRRSSNRDGSHGGAGDADGGDAKDHPLNRRARALRFARRWWSLHCCCDPSARGLFVVIGSLSLIGLAVNVFLESMFATEKPQIAVPVDRNLGALKFVPLRIQQRIEMRDDAMDRLREEERLRIYPPRLALVLGSLRKDPTSLMLYSVSMNLQKLGYILTIYAVEGGETHSLWEHIGCQVYILGGQSTHNIDWSSFQGVISSSLEAKESISSLMEEPFCSVPLIWIIHEDTLGKRLPIYASRGSQQLINEWRKAFSRADVVVFPDFSLPMLYSTLDTGNFFVIPGTPVDVWTAERYMMTHSRHMLRKINGFSEDDLIVVIIGNSFSYNKPPREYETVMNTIGPWVMEHMQTDQQRSFKFLFICGNADHGAALQIMASRVGLPNGSVFHYSFDDDVNSILLMANIVLYGSFQDEQGFSPLLVRAMCFEIPIVVPDLPTIREHVVDKIHGMVFKAKDPHTMISAFSYLISGKELSSDANSLASSGVDLVRNMFAPECITSYAKLLENILYFPSVTMLPKPSSQVKPTMWMWKFFKQDIADQHRNVLDGTSTKTSSIVYTLEEELQSQRDISEDEMEYSKSENLTPSDWDDLRQIEILEELERREMWELGERMERSVGVLDNIRSHVKRVEKSKFEENERDEGELVRTGQPLCIYEIYRGTGAWPFLHNGALYRGISLSKIGQRPISDDIDAVGRLPILNETDYSDVLGEVGGMFVVADKIDAIHKPPWIGFQSWRAAGKKNVIGKSELSLDYLVALSIEAENVLREIVGNETNGDIIYYWASMDLGNTTVDIDVLDFWSVCDSLNAGNCRTVFEDSFRQMYNLPHDMPALPYMPSDGDLWSILNSWVMPTPSFLEFIMFSRLFVDSLDLVNRDKDDNHLCLLGSTKLERKQCYTRVMELLVNVWAYHSARKMVYMDPVSGRLEEQYPVDQRKGLMWVMYFNATLLKHMDEDLAEAALDRLPLRKKWLWPHTGEVHNQGVFDKERENKYRRKQEKKRRIKAKQLERKTYGYKQKAIGGA
;
A
#
# COMPACT_ATOMS: atom_id res chain seq x y z
N MET A 1 24.32 -63.97 -14.44
CA MET A 1 23.39 -64.16 -13.31
C MET A 1 22.28 -63.12 -13.45
N ARG A 2 21.22 -63.42 -14.23
CA ARG A 2 19.84 -63.82 -13.82
C ARG A 2 19.17 -62.76 -12.92
N ARG A 3 18.24 -61.92 -13.42
CA ARG A 3 16.80 -62.12 -13.84
C ARG A 3 15.89 -61.50 -12.75
N SER A 4 15.20 -60.38 -13.00
CA SER A 4 13.86 -60.23 -13.64
C SER A 4 12.67 -60.73 -12.80
N SER A 5 11.83 -59.78 -12.37
CA SER A 5 10.35 -59.73 -12.42
C SER A 5 9.46 -60.96 -12.12
N ASN A 6 8.46 -60.70 -11.29
CA ASN A 6 7.06 -61.14 -11.31
C ASN A 6 6.68 -62.63 -11.07
N ARG A 7 5.75 -62.82 -10.13
CA ARG A 7 4.38 -63.40 -10.28
C ARG A 7 3.78 -63.60 -8.88
N ASP A 8 2.63 -63.03 -8.54
CA ASP A 8 1.24 -63.33 -8.93
C ASP A 8 0.71 -64.72 -8.58
N GLY A 9 -0.42 -64.70 -7.84
CA GLY A 9 -1.45 -65.73 -7.70
C GLY A 9 -1.41 -66.51 -6.37
N SER A 10 -2.50 -66.81 -5.66
CA SER A 10 -3.95 -66.55 -5.79
C SER A 10 -4.66 -67.33 -4.66
N HIS A 11 -5.91 -66.94 -4.35
CA HIS A 11 -6.92 -67.59 -3.48
C HIS A 11 -6.92 -67.17 -2.00
N GLY A 12 -8.03 -66.80 -1.37
CA GLY A 12 -9.44 -66.74 -1.76
C GLY A 12 -10.29 -66.62 -0.47
N GLY A 13 -11.51 -66.07 -0.55
CA GLY A 13 -12.52 -66.26 0.51
C GLY A 13 -13.26 -65.00 0.98
N ALA A 14 -14.48 -64.87 0.47
CA ALA A 14 -15.67 -64.10 0.87
C ALA A 14 -15.78 -63.45 2.27
N GLY A 15 -16.47 -62.30 2.31
CA GLY A 15 -17.13 -61.75 3.50
C GLY A 15 -17.70 -60.34 3.27
N ASP A 16 -19.01 -60.26 3.01
CA ASP A 16 -19.82 -59.04 2.91
C ASP A 16 -19.75 -58.16 4.18
N ALA A 17 -19.83 -56.82 4.01
CA ALA A 17 -20.81 -55.93 4.63
C ALA A 17 -20.35 -54.45 4.64
N ASP A 18 -21.13 -53.63 3.91
CA ASP A 18 -21.72 -52.35 4.33
C ASP A 18 -20.87 -51.06 4.56
N GLY A 19 -21.27 -50.01 3.83
CA GLY A 19 -21.31 -48.60 4.26
C GLY A 19 -20.02 -47.76 4.36
N GLY A 20 -19.79 -46.85 3.41
CA GLY A 20 -18.90 -45.70 3.65
C GLY A 20 -18.51 -44.87 2.41
N ASP A 21 -19.02 -43.64 2.33
CA ASP A 21 -18.81 -42.60 1.31
C ASP A 21 -17.33 -42.32 0.94
N ALA A 22 -17.01 -42.36 -0.36
CA ALA A 22 -15.74 -41.88 -0.92
C ALA A 22 -15.97 -40.69 -1.87
N LYS A 23 -15.42 -39.53 -1.50
CA LYS A 23 -15.37 -38.29 -2.30
C LYS A 23 -14.46 -38.45 -3.53
N ASP A 24 -14.99 -38.16 -4.71
CA ASP A 24 -14.33 -38.25 -6.02
C ASP A 24 -13.42 -37.03 -6.29
N HIS A 25 -12.15 -37.25 -6.66
CA HIS A 25 -11.15 -36.22 -6.99
C HIS A 25 -11.34 -35.62 -8.43
N PRO A 26 -10.90 -34.37 -8.69
CA PRO A 26 -11.28 -33.61 -9.90
C PRO A 26 -10.56 -34.02 -11.21
N LEU A 27 -9.53 -34.87 -11.16
CA LEU A 27 -8.80 -35.33 -12.35
C LEU A 27 -9.60 -36.32 -13.22
N ASN A 28 -10.61 -36.99 -12.68
CA ASN A 28 -11.44 -37.96 -13.42
C ASN A 28 -12.55 -37.31 -14.29
N ARG A 29 -12.84 -36.00 -14.11
CA ARG A 29 -13.89 -35.31 -14.90
C ARG A 29 -13.39 -34.86 -16.28
N ARG A 30 -12.14 -34.41 -16.42
CA ARG A 30 -11.55 -34.02 -17.73
C ARG A 30 -11.40 -35.20 -18.69
N ALA A 31 -11.07 -36.38 -18.18
CA ALA A 31 -10.91 -37.60 -18.99
C ALA A 31 -12.26 -38.19 -19.48
N ARG A 32 -13.40 -37.87 -18.82
CA ARG A 32 -14.75 -38.23 -19.31
C ARG A 32 -15.27 -37.25 -20.36
N ALA A 33 -14.98 -35.95 -20.22
CA ALA A 33 -15.37 -34.94 -21.21
C ALA A 33 -14.70 -35.15 -22.58
N LEU A 34 -13.41 -35.50 -22.61
CA LEU A 34 -12.67 -35.80 -23.84
C LEU A 34 -13.15 -37.09 -24.52
N ARG A 35 -13.63 -38.09 -23.76
CA ARG A 35 -14.23 -39.31 -24.31
C ARG A 35 -15.64 -39.07 -24.88
N PHE A 36 -16.40 -38.14 -24.32
CA PHE A 36 -17.70 -37.73 -24.85
C PHE A 36 -17.56 -36.94 -26.16
N ALA A 37 -16.61 -36.00 -26.23
CA ALA A 37 -16.36 -35.21 -27.44
C ALA A 37 -15.91 -36.07 -28.65
N ARG A 38 -15.05 -37.07 -28.43
CA ARG A 38 -14.63 -38.01 -29.49
C ARG A 38 -15.77 -38.90 -30.00
N ARG A 39 -16.73 -39.26 -29.14
CA ARG A 39 -17.89 -40.09 -29.51
C ARG A 39 -18.96 -39.29 -30.24
N TRP A 40 -19.03 -37.97 -30.00
CA TRP A 40 -19.93 -37.05 -30.69
C TRP A 40 -19.48 -36.77 -32.13
N TRP A 41 -18.17 -36.65 -32.37
CA TRP A 41 -17.63 -36.47 -33.73
C TRP A 41 -17.81 -37.70 -34.63
N SER A 42 -17.86 -38.92 -34.10
CA SER A 42 -18.08 -40.14 -34.89
C SER A 42 -19.51 -40.31 -35.43
N LEU A 43 -20.50 -39.59 -34.87
CA LEU A 43 -21.89 -39.62 -35.38
C LEU A 43 -22.14 -38.64 -36.53
N HIS A 44 -21.15 -37.81 -36.89
CA HIS A 44 -21.31 -36.72 -37.86
C HIS A 44 -21.30 -37.17 -39.34
N CYS A 45 -21.02 -38.46 -39.62
CA CYS A 45 -20.86 -38.98 -40.98
C CYS A 45 -22.07 -39.76 -41.56
N CYS A 46 -23.14 -39.99 -40.79
CA CYS A 46 -24.31 -40.72 -41.28
C CYS A 46 -25.60 -40.07 -40.78
N CYS A 47 -26.13 -39.04 -41.48
CA CYS A 47 -27.57 -38.69 -41.55
C CYS A 47 -27.85 -37.41 -42.36
N ASP A 48 -29.10 -37.32 -42.84
CA ASP A 48 -29.69 -36.44 -43.87
C ASP A 48 -29.46 -34.90 -43.72
N PRO A 49 -29.51 -34.13 -44.83
CA PRO A 49 -29.25 -32.68 -44.84
C PRO A 49 -30.23 -31.82 -44.03
N SER A 50 -31.46 -32.29 -43.78
CA SER A 50 -32.50 -31.52 -43.07
C SER A 50 -32.29 -31.47 -41.55
N ALA A 51 -31.55 -32.42 -40.96
CA ALA A 51 -31.23 -32.42 -39.54
C ALA A 51 -30.03 -31.52 -39.18
N ARG A 52 -29.20 -31.13 -40.16
CA ARG A 52 -27.98 -30.35 -39.93
C ARG A 52 -28.26 -28.94 -39.43
N GLY A 53 -29.35 -28.31 -39.87
CA GLY A 53 -29.74 -26.98 -39.40
C GLY A 53 -30.08 -26.96 -37.90
N LEU A 54 -30.80 -27.98 -37.41
CA LEU A 54 -31.21 -28.04 -36.02
C LEU A 54 -30.02 -28.34 -35.08
N PHE A 55 -29.10 -29.22 -35.49
CA PHE A 55 -27.91 -29.54 -34.69
C PHE A 55 -26.86 -28.41 -34.67
N VAL A 56 -26.74 -27.62 -35.74
CA VAL A 56 -25.89 -26.41 -35.72
C VAL A 56 -26.48 -25.35 -34.80
N VAL A 57 -27.82 -25.15 -34.82
CA VAL A 57 -28.49 -24.19 -33.92
C VAL A 57 -28.38 -24.61 -32.46
N ILE A 58 -28.60 -25.90 -32.14
CA ILE A 58 -28.45 -26.43 -30.78
C ILE A 58 -26.98 -26.41 -30.33
N GLY A 59 -26.05 -26.72 -31.23
CA GLY A 59 -24.61 -26.62 -30.97
C GLY A 59 -24.16 -25.19 -30.72
N SER A 60 -24.65 -24.22 -31.49
CA SER A 60 -24.37 -22.80 -31.28
C SER A 60 -25.02 -22.27 -30.01
N LEU A 61 -26.24 -22.69 -29.66
CA LEU A 61 -26.90 -22.31 -28.41
C LEU A 61 -26.19 -22.93 -27.19
N SER A 62 -25.65 -24.14 -27.32
CA SER A 62 -24.85 -24.75 -26.25
C SER A 62 -23.48 -24.10 -26.11
N LEU A 63 -22.85 -23.66 -27.20
CA LEU A 63 -21.58 -22.91 -27.17
C LEU A 63 -21.78 -21.48 -26.65
N ILE A 64 -22.89 -20.82 -27.00
CA ILE A 64 -23.29 -19.54 -26.43
C ILE A 64 -23.64 -19.73 -24.96
N GLY A 65 -24.33 -20.80 -24.57
CA GLY A 65 -24.59 -21.12 -23.17
C GLY A 65 -23.33 -21.41 -22.37
N LEU A 66 -22.32 -22.05 -22.98
CA LEU A 66 -21.02 -22.30 -22.34
C LEU A 66 -20.15 -21.04 -22.29
N ALA A 67 -20.20 -20.20 -23.33
CA ALA A 67 -19.53 -18.90 -23.35
C ALA A 67 -20.18 -17.95 -22.36
N VAL A 68 -21.52 -17.95 -22.23
CA VAL A 68 -22.27 -17.19 -21.24
C VAL A 68 -22.04 -17.76 -19.84
N ASN A 69 -21.91 -19.08 -19.64
CA ASN A 69 -21.50 -19.62 -18.34
C ASN A 69 -20.05 -19.31 -18.00
N VAL A 70 -19.12 -19.31 -18.96
CA VAL A 70 -17.72 -18.90 -18.74
C VAL A 70 -17.63 -17.38 -18.52
N PHE A 71 -18.48 -16.60 -19.18
CA PHE A 71 -18.56 -15.15 -19.03
C PHE A 71 -19.30 -14.75 -17.74
N LEU A 72 -20.29 -15.52 -17.29
CA LEU A 72 -20.94 -15.39 -15.99
C LEU A 72 -20.01 -15.89 -14.88
N GLU A 73 -19.28 -16.99 -15.06
CA GLU A 73 -18.22 -17.42 -14.14
C GLU A 73 -17.08 -16.39 -14.10
N SER A 74 -16.79 -15.69 -15.19
CA SER A 74 -15.81 -14.59 -15.23
C SER A 74 -16.34 -13.27 -14.66
N MET A 75 -17.63 -12.95 -14.81
CA MET A 75 -18.26 -11.77 -14.21
C MET A 75 -18.55 -11.97 -12.72
N PHE A 76 -18.80 -13.22 -12.29
CA PHE A 76 -19.03 -13.58 -10.89
C PHE A 76 -17.82 -14.20 -10.20
N ALA A 77 -16.68 -14.36 -10.89
CA ALA A 77 -15.35 -14.51 -10.29
C ALA A 77 -14.87 -13.16 -9.75
N THR A 78 -15.66 -12.59 -8.83
CA THR A 78 -15.03 -11.99 -7.67
C THR A 78 -14.37 -13.17 -6.96
N GLU A 79 -13.04 -13.19 -6.89
CA GLU A 79 -12.38 -13.96 -5.84
C GLU A 79 -13.01 -13.50 -4.54
N LYS A 80 -14.02 -14.24 -4.06
CA LYS A 80 -14.51 -14.06 -2.71
C LYS A 80 -13.26 -14.19 -1.85
N PRO A 81 -12.93 -13.19 -1.01
CA PRO A 81 -11.96 -13.44 0.05
C PRO A 81 -12.45 -14.72 0.73
N GLN A 82 -11.56 -15.70 0.88
CA GLN A 82 -11.86 -16.86 1.70
C GLN A 82 -12.06 -16.32 3.10
N ILE A 83 -13.31 -15.95 3.40
CA ILE A 83 -13.81 -15.65 4.72
C ILE A 83 -13.26 -16.74 5.62
N ALA A 84 -12.71 -16.38 6.77
CA ALA A 84 -12.48 -17.32 7.86
C ALA A 84 -13.79 -18.08 8.09
N VAL A 85 -13.90 -19.27 7.53
CA VAL A 85 -15.11 -20.08 7.63
C VAL A 85 -15.21 -20.49 9.09
N PRO A 86 -16.27 -20.09 9.82
CA PRO A 86 -16.59 -20.79 11.06
C PRO A 86 -16.98 -22.19 10.62
N VAL A 87 -16.08 -23.16 10.83
CA VAL A 87 -16.38 -24.56 10.62
C VAL A 87 -17.34 -24.96 11.73
N ASP A 88 -18.64 -24.78 11.49
CA ASP A 88 -19.66 -25.35 12.36
C ASP A 88 -20.01 -26.75 11.86
N ARG A 89 -19.36 -27.74 12.47
CA ARG A 89 -19.90 -29.06 12.85
C ARG A 89 -18.78 -29.86 13.52
N ASN A 90 -18.92 -30.00 14.84
CA ASN A 90 -18.00 -30.55 15.86
C ASN A 90 -17.20 -29.43 16.55
N LEU A 91 -17.33 -29.34 17.88
CA LEU A 91 -16.64 -28.39 18.76
C LEU A 91 -15.09 -28.50 18.61
N GLY A 92 -14.54 -27.87 17.57
CA GLY A 92 -13.12 -27.58 17.44
C GLY A 92 -12.88 -26.11 17.78
N ALA A 93 -11.79 -25.82 18.49
CA ALA A 93 -11.40 -24.46 18.87
C ALA A 93 -11.29 -23.56 17.62
N LEU A 94 -11.86 -22.35 17.69
CA LEU A 94 -11.70 -21.32 16.66
C LEU A 94 -10.23 -20.94 16.57
N LYS A 95 -9.64 -21.10 15.38
CA LYS A 95 -8.22 -20.84 15.12
C LYS A 95 -8.06 -19.85 13.98
N PHE A 96 -7.36 -18.74 14.22
CA PHE A 96 -6.95 -17.80 13.19
C PHE A 96 -5.70 -18.32 12.46
N VAL A 97 -5.71 -18.29 11.12
CA VAL A 97 -4.59 -18.74 10.29
C VAL A 97 -4.36 -17.72 9.15
N PRO A 98 -3.23 -16.99 9.14
CA PRO A 98 -2.94 -15.98 8.13
C PRO A 98 -2.36 -16.61 6.84
N LEU A 99 -3.15 -17.40 6.13
CA LEU A 99 -2.69 -18.24 5.00
C LEU A 99 -1.90 -17.48 3.92
N ARG A 100 -2.37 -16.29 3.48
CA ARG A 100 -1.72 -15.51 2.40
C ARG A 100 -0.38 -14.93 2.81
N ILE A 101 -0.30 -14.34 4.00
CA ILE A 101 0.93 -13.72 4.50
C ILE A 101 1.94 -14.79 4.87
N GLN A 102 1.49 -15.87 5.51
CA GLN A 102 2.35 -16.98 5.89
C GLN A 102 3.00 -17.62 4.65
N GLN A 103 2.24 -17.86 3.59
CA GLN A 103 2.81 -18.34 2.31
C GLN A 103 3.83 -17.35 1.72
N ARG A 104 3.59 -16.03 1.85
CA ARG A 104 4.50 -15.00 1.35
C ARG A 104 5.82 -14.97 2.13
N ILE A 105 5.74 -15.16 3.44
CA ILE A 105 6.89 -15.27 4.35
C ILE A 105 7.69 -16.54 4.03
N GLU A 106 7.03 -17.70 3.97
CA GLU A 106 7.66 -18.99 3.67
C GLU A 106 8.35 -19.01 2.30
N MET A 107 7.82 -18.31 1.30
CA MET A 107 8.48 -18.15 -0.01
C MET A 107 9.70 -17.22 0.02
N ARG A 108 9.83 -16.36 1.03
CA ARG A 108 10.86 -15.31 1.13
C ARG A 108 11.91 -15.53 2.21
N ASP A 109 11.72 -16.47 3.13
CA ASP A 109 12.62 -16.69 4.27
C ASP A 109 14.10 -16.91 3.84
N ASP A 110 14.36 -17.42 2.62
CA ASP A 110 15.70 -17.58 2.07
C ASP A 110 16.19 -16.42 1.17
N ALA A 111 15.29 -15.53 0.74
CA ALA A 111 15.61 -14.54 -0.29
C ALA A 111 16.55 -13.45 0.25
N MET A 112 16.35 -13.03 1.50
CA MET A 112 17.16 -11.98 2.12
C MET A 112 18.57 -12.44 2.45
N ASP A 113 18.74 -13.70 2.85
CA ASP A 113 20.07 -14.24 3.13
C ASP A 113 20.90 -14.40 1.85
N ARG A 114 20.28 -14.80 0.73
CA ARG A 114 20.93 -14.79 -0.59
C ARG A 114 21.34 -13.38 -1.01
N LEU A 115 20.47 -12.38 -0.80
CA LEU A 115 20.77 -10.97 -1.09
C LEU A 115 21.91 -10.41 -0.22
N ARG A 116 22.17 -10.98 0.97
CA ARG A 116 23.30 -10.58 1.83
C ARG A 116 24.64 -11.13 1.34
N GLU A 117 24.63 -12.22 0.56
CA GLU A 117 25.81 -12.82 -0.05
C GLU A 117 26.25 -12.08 -1.33
N GLU A 118 25.35 -11.31 -1.95
CA GLU A 118 25.66 -10.50 -3.13
C GLU A 118 26.52 -9.27 -2.79
N GLU A 119 27.54 -9.01 -3.61
CA GLU A 119 28.33 -7.78 -3.53
C GLU A 119 27.49 -6.59 -4.01
N ARG A 120 27.15 -5.68 -3.10
CA ARG A 120 26.38 -4.46 -3.38
C ARG A 120 27.15 -3.23 -2.94
N LEU A 121 27.10 -2.17 -3.73
CA LEU A 121 27.57 -0.85 -3.34
C LEU A 121 26.59 -0.26 -2.32
N ARG A 122 27.09 -0.03 -1.10
CA ARG A 122 26.30 0.27 0.09
C ARG A 122 26.38 1.76 0.40
N ILE A 123 25.34 2.52 0.02
CA ILE A 123 25.37 3.99 0.11
C ILE A 123 24.71 4.48 1.40
N TYR A 124 23.50 4.02 1.72
CA TYR A 124 22.76 4.52 2.88
C TYR A 124 21.99 3.44 3.66
N PRO A 125 21.80 3.61 4.98
CA PRO A 125 21.04 2.67 5.81
C PRO A 125 19.53 2.73 5.56
N PRO A 126 18.80 1.62 5.75
CA PRO A 126 17.36 1.55 5.47
C PRO A 126 16.57 2.44 6.43
N ARG A 127 15.69 3.28 5.86
CA ARG A 127 14.84 4.25 6.54
C ARG A 127 13.42 3.74 6.68
N LEU A 128 12.88 3.89 7.88
CA LEU A 128 11.51 3.54 8.22
C LEU A 128 10.80 4.76 8.82
N ALA A 129 9.59 5.02 8.34
CA ALA A 129 8.71 6.00 8.96
C ALA A 129 7.81 5.31 9.98
N LEU A 130 7.68 5.89 11.17
CA LEU A 130 6.79 5.44 12.23
C LEU A 130 5.71 6.49 12.46
N VAL A 131 4.46 6.18 12.10
CA VAL A 131 3.30 7.05 12.31
C VAL A 131 2.60 6.66 13.61
N LEU A 132 2.49 7.60 14.55
CA LEU A 132 1.90 7.40 15.88
C LEU A 132 0.67 8.29 16.06
N GLY A 133 -0.39 7.74 16.63
CA GLY A 133 -1.57 8.53 17.01
C GLY A 133 -1.27 9.59 18.08
N SER A 134 -0.51 9.22 19.12
CA SER A 134 -0.10 10.18 20.16
C SER A 134 1.28 9.84 20.72
N LEU A 135 2.04 10.86 21.15
CA LEU A 135 3.34 10.71 21.84
C LEU A 135 3.19 10.61 23.37
N ARG A 136 2.10 10.05 23.87
CA ARG A 136 1.86 9.90 25.31
C ARG A 136 2.64 8.71 25.87
N LYS A 137 2.97 8.75 27.16
CA LYS A 137 3.53 7.59 27.85
C LYS A 137 2.42 6.59 28.13
N ASP A 138 2.34 5.58 27.27
CA ASP A 138 1.34 4.52 27.31
C ASP A 138 2.01 3.16 27.02
N PRO A 139 1.33 2.03 27.27
CA PRO A 139 1.92 0.71 27.03
C PRO A 139 2.29 0.48 25.56
N THR A 140 1.54 1.06 24.62
CA THR A 140 1.82 0.98 23.18
C THR A 140 3.15 1.63 22.84
N SER A 141 3.41 2.82 23.38
CA SER A 141 4.67 3.56 23.22
C SER A 141 5.84 2.82 23.86
N LEU A 142 5.64 2.15 25.01
CA LEU A 142 6.68 1.29 25.61
C LEU A 142 7.07 0.12 24.68
N MET A 143 6.07 -0.52 24.07
CA MET A 143 6.29 -1.61 23.11
C MET A 143 7.05 -1.09 21.88
N LEU A 144 6.51 -0.04 21.23
CA LEU A 144 7.09 0.52 20.00
C LEU A 144 8.48 1.09 20.22
N TYR A 145 8.73 1.75 21.35
CA TYR A 145 10.06 2.24 21.72
C TYR A 145 11.07 1.10 21.88
N SER A 146 10.65 0.00 22.53
CA SER A 146 11.50 -1.18 22.70
C SER A 146 11.79 -1.88 21.36
N VAL A 147 10.79 -2.00 20.48
CA VAL A 147 10.98 -2.54 19.12
C VAL A 147 11.92 -1.65 18.32
N SER A 148 11.65 -0.34 18.29
CA SER A 148 12.40 0.67 17.55
C SER A 148 13.87 0.72 17.93
N MET A 149 14.20 0.68 19.23
CA MET A 149 15.59 0.65 19.68
C MET A 149 16.33 -0.60 19.16
N ASN A 150 15.66 -1.76 19.11
CA ASN A 150 16.27 -2.97 18.57
C ASN A 150 16.39 -2.94 17.05
N LEU A 151 15.45 -2.31 16.34
CA LEU A 151 15.57 -2.09 14.89
C LEU A 151 16.76 -1.18 14.56
N GLN A 152 17.01 -0.12 15.33
CA GLN A 152 18.21 0.69 15.12
C GLN A 152 19.51 -0.10 15.31
N LYS A 153 19.56 -1.05 16.27
CA LYS A 153 20.72 -1.94 16.44
C LYS A 153 20.96 -2.85 15.23
N LEU A 154 19.90 -3.17 14.46
CA LEU A 154 20.00 -3.90 13.20
C LEU A 154 20.48 -3.03 12.02
N GLY A 155 20.47 -1.70 12.18
CA GLY A 155 20.94 -0.74 11.18
C GLY A 155 19.85 0.13 10.56
N TYR A 156 18.60 0.06 11.03
CA TYR A 156 17.53 0.92 10.53
C TYR A 156 17.64 2.36 11.08
N ILE A 157 17.34 3.35 10.25
CA ILE A 157 17.09 4.74 10.67
C ILE A 157 15.59 4.94 10.77
N LEU A 158 15.13 5.52 11.87
CA LEU A 158 13.71 5.74 12.15
C LEU A 158 13.39 7.23 12.18
N THR A 159 12.34 7.60 11.47
CA THR A 159 11.72 8.94 11.53
C THR A 159 10.31 8.80 12.04
N ILE A 160 9.92 9.64 13.00
CA ILE A 160 8.64 9.53 13.71
C ILE A 160 7.74 10.68 13.28
N TYR A 161 6.51 10.35 12.91
CA TYR A 161 5.44 11.28 12.62
C TYR A 161 4.32 11.03 13.62
N ALA A 162 3.94 12.05 14.39
CA ALA A 162 2.91 11.92 15.41
C ALA A 162 1.74 12.87 15.12
N VAL A 163 0.49 12.39 15.24
CA VAL A 163 -0.70 13.24 15.10
C VAL A 163 -0.82 14.20 16.29
N GLU A 164 -0.67 13.69 17.51
CA GLU A 164 -0.60 14.50 18.72
C GLU A 164 0.79 14.47 19.38
N GLY A 165 1.29 15.65 19.75
CA GLY A 165 2.48 15.79 20.59
C GLY A 165 2.30 15.18 21.99
N GLY A 166 3.40 14.96 22.70
CA GLY A 166 3.34 14.33 24.02
C GLY A 166 4.70 14.15 24.69
N GLU A 167 4.68 13.65 25.93
CA GLU A 167 5.84 13.55 26.83
C GLU A 167 6.95 12.63 26.31
N THR A 168 6.63 11.67 25.44
CA THR A 168 7.63 10.75 24.87
C THR A 168 8.51 11.41 23.80
N HIS A 169 8.20 12.62 23.35
CA HIS A 169 8.98 13.35 22.34
C HIS A 169 10.48 13.35 22.67
N SER A 170 10.82 13.76 23.90
CA SER A 170 12.21 13.76 24.37
C SER A 170 12.84 12.37 24.35
N LEU A 171 12.12 11.31 24.72
CA LEU A 171 12.64 9.94 24.74
C LEU A 171 13.04 9.46 23.34
N TRP A 172 12.26 9.81 22.34
CA TRP A 172 12.54 9.47 20.95
C TRP A 172 13.74 10.25 20.39
N GLU A 173 13.89 11.52 20.74
CA GLU A 173 15.07 12.32 20.38
C GLU A 173 16.35 11.78 21.05
N HIS A 174 16.27 11.27 22.28
CA HIS A 174 17.42 10.65 22.96
C HIS A 174 17.94 9.39 22.25
N ILE A 175 17.09 8.71 21.49
CA ILE A 175 17.44 7.57 20.64
C ILE A 175 18.02 8.03 19.28
N GLY A 176 18.03 9.34 18.99
CA GLY A 176 18.46 9.89 17.72
C GLY A 176 17.40 9.81 16.61
N CYS A 177 16.13 9.59 16.97
CA CYS A 177 15.02 9.66 16.02
C CYS A 177 14.61 11.12 15.79
N GLN A 178 14.33 11.47 14.54
CA GLN A 178 13.69 12.75 14.20
C GLN A 178 12.18 12.64 14.43
N VAL A 179 11.60 13.59 15.16
CA VAL A 179 10.18 13.59 15.51
C VAL A 179 9.49 14.78 14.85
N TYR A 180 8.40 14.51 14.14
CA TYR A 180 7.57 15.51 13.46
C TYR A 180 6.13 15.40 13.96
N ILE A 181 5.53 16.54 14.29
CA ILE A 181 4.12 16.60 14.70
C ILE A 181 3.28 17.00 13.48
N LEU A 182 2.34 16.15 13.10
CA LEU A 182 1.43 16.32 11.98
C LEU A 182 0.30 17.26 12.40
N GLY A 183 0.35 18.52 11.94
CA GLY A 183 -0.84 19.38 11.94
C GLY A 183 -1.84 18.91 10.87
N GLY A 184 -3.14 19.13 11.08
CA GLY A 184 -4.23 18.63 10.22
C GLY A 184 -4.21 19.03 8.73
N GLN A 185 -3.24 19.84 8.27
CA GLN A 185 -3.01 20.13 6.85
C GLN A 185 -1.62 19.70 6.32
N SER A 186 -0.79 19.08 7.17
CA SER A 186 0.61 18.75 6.85
C SER A 186 0.82 17.32 6.35
N THR A 187 -0.18 16.44 6.44
CA THR A 187 -0.11 15.03 6.02
C THR A 187 0.03 14.84 4.51
N HIS A 188 -0.45 15.82 3.73
CA HIS A 188 -0.27 15.85 2.27
C HIS A 188 1.16 16.27 1.85
N ASN A 189 1.99 16.73 2.80
CA ASN A 189 3.34 17.26 2.55
C ASN A 189 4.49 16.29 2.81
N ILE A 190 4.21 15.01 2.98
CA ILE A 190 5.22 14.00 3.31
C ILE A 190 5.51 13.16 2.07
N ASP A 191 6.77 13.16 1.65
CA ASP A 191 7.24 12.21 0.64
C ASP A 191 7.51 10.84 1.27
N TRP A 192 6.49 9.98 1.27
CA TRP A 192 6.59 8.61 1.75
C TRP A 192 7.55 7.74 0.92
N SER A 193 7.87 8.13 -0.31
CA SER A 193 8.75 7.35 -1.20
C SER A 193 10.22 7.36 -0.76
N SER A 194 10.58 8.29 0.13
CA SER A 194 11.91 8.36 0.76
C SER A 194 12.15 7.24 1.79
N PHE A 195 11.11 6.50 2.19
CA PHE A 195 11.19 5.41 3.16
C PHE A 195 11.06 4.05 2.47
N GLN A 196 11.79 3.04 2.97
CA GLN A 196 11.64 1.66 2.49
C GLN A 196 10.32 1.01 2.97
N GLY A 197 9.70 1.57 4.01
CA GLY A 197 8.38 1.20 4.48
C GLY A 197 7.89 2.11 5.61
N VAL A 198 6.58 2.05 5.84
CA VAL A 198 5.90 2.83 6.87
C VAL A 198 5.25 1.87 7.86
N ILE A 199 5.52 2.10 9.15
CA ILE A 199 4.83 1.45 10.26
C ILE A 199 3.86 2.47 10.83
N SER A 200 2.58 2.17 10.76
CA SER A 200 1.52 2.98 11.35
C SER A 200 0.99 2.29 12.59
N SER A 201 0.78 3.03 13.67
CA SER A 201 0.17 2.52 14.90
C SER A 201 -1.10 3.27 15.20
N SER A 202 -2.12 2.56 15.70
CA SER A 202 -3.41 3.10 16.13
C SER A 202 -4.36 3.39 14.96
N LEU A 203 -5.67 3.45 15.23
CA LEU A 203 -6.68 3.84 14.23
C LEU A 203 -6.56 5.33 13.85
N GLU A 204 -6.04 6.16 14.76
CA GLU A 204 -5.83 7.60 14.63
C GLU A 204 -4.93 7.96 13.45
N ALA A 205 -4.06 7.04 13.02
CA ALA A 205 -3.22 7.24 11.85
C ALA A 205 -3.96 7.11 10.50
N LYS A 206 -5.30 6.90 10.49
CA LYS A 206 -6.12 6.82 9.27
C LYS A 206 -5.85 7.97 8.31
N GLU A 207 -5.72 9.21 8.80
CA GLU A 207 -5.47 10.38 7.96
C GLU A 207 -4.14 10.29 7.18
N SER A 208 -3.10 9.73 7.80
CA SER A 208 -1.82 9.48 7.13
C SER A 208 -1.89 8.32 6.14
N ILE A 209 -2.78 7.35 6.38
CA ILE A 209 -3.03 6.25 5.43
C ILE A 209 -3.72 6.78 4.18
N SER A 210 -4.60 7.78 4.29
CA SER A 210 -5.21 8.43 3.12
C SER A 210 -4.14 9.00 2.17
N SER A 211 -3.08 9.64 2.68
CA SER A 211 -1.99 10.11 1.81
C SER A 211 -1.15 8.96 1.24
N LEU A 212 -1.01 7.83 1.94
CA LEU A 212 -0.38 6.62 1.40
C LEU A 212 -1.22 5.91 0.32
N MET A 213 -2.53 6.12 0.28
CA MET A 213 -3.45 5.61 -0.74
C MET A 213 -3.35 6.39 -2.07
N GLU A 214 -2.63 7.50 -2.07
CA GLU A 214 -2.40 8.32 -3.25
C GLU A 214 -1.19 7.81 -4.04
N GLU A 215 -1.25 7.91 -5.37
CA GLU A 215 -0.08 7.69 -6.23
C GLU A 215 0.88 8.88 -6.09
N PRO A 216 2.20 8.66 -5.93
CA PRO A 216 2.95 7.41 -6.14
C PRO A 216 3.17 6.53 -4.88
N PHE A 217 2.64 6.97 -3.73
CA PHE A 217 2.87 6.34 -2.43
C PHE A 217 2.20 4.98 -2.26
N CYS A 218 1.23 4.61 -3.11
CA CYS A 218 0.64 3.27 -3.19
C CYS A 218 1.65 2.11 -3.22
N SER A 219 2.85 2.36 -3.74
CA SER A 219 3.91 1.34 -3.86
C SER A 219 4.75 1.14 -2.60
N VAL A 220 4.66 2.05 -1.63
CA VAL A 220 5.42 2.01 -0.37
C VAL A 220 4.79 0.97 0.57
N PRO A 221 5.57 0.01 1.09
CA PRO A 221 5.07 -1.00 2.01
C PRO A 221 4.50 -0.38 3.29
N LEU A 222 3.27 -0.75 3.65
CA LEU A 222 2.58 -0.25 4.84
C LEU A 222 2.26 -1.40 5.81
N ILE A 223 2.80 -1.32 7.02
CA ILE A 223 2.43 -2.18 8.15
C ILE A 223 1.57 -1.35 9.10
N TRP A 224 0.34 -1.77 9.35
CA TRP A 224 -0.58 -1.07 10.24
C TRP A 224 -0.85 -1.90 11.50
N ILE A 225 -0.44 -1.40 12.65
CA ILE A 225 -0.61 -2.04 13.96
C ILE A 225 -1.87 -1.47 14.61
N ILE A 226 -2.82 -2.36 14.92
CA ILE A 226 -4.11 -1.99 15.53
C ILE A 226 -4.18 -2.62 16.91
N HIS A 227 -4.29 -1.76 17.93
CA HIS A 227 -4.37 -2.17 19.33
C HIS A 227 -5.79 -2.08 19.89
N GLU A 228 -6.65 -1.31 19.23
CA GLU A 228 -7.97 -0.93 19.73
C GLU A 228 -9.04 -1.95 19.33
N ASP A 229 -10.02 -2.16 20.19
CA ASP A 229 -11.23 -2.94 19.89
C ASP A 229 -12.46 -2.06 19.55
N THR A 230 -12.29 -0.74 19.57
CA THR A 230 -13.37 0.25 19.44
C THR A 230 -14.10 0.12 18.12
N LEU A 231 -13.39 0.18 16.99
CA LEU A 231 -13.99 0.00 15.67
C LEU A 231 -14.56 -1.42 15.51
N GLY A 232 -13.83 -2.44 16.00
CA GLY A 232 -14.29 -3.84 16.03
C GLY A 232 -15.68 -4.01 16.64
N LYS A 233 -15.94 -3.37 17.79
CA LYS A 233 -17.24 -3.37 18.47
C LYS A 233 -18.32 -2.56 17.74
N ARG A 234 -17.95 -1.53 16.97
CA ARG A 234 -18.90 -0.69 16.21
C ARG A 234 -19.32 -1.30 14.88
N LEU A 235 -18.47 -2.12 14.24
CA LEU A 235 -18.76 -2.75 12.94
C LEU A 235 -20.11 -3.54 12.90
N PRO A 236 -20.47 -4.37 13.89
CA PRO A 236 -21.79 -5.01 13.93
C PRO A 236 -22.95 -4.00 14.01
N ILE A 237 -22.75 -2.88 14.70
CA ILE A 237 -23.75 -1.82 14.83
C ILE A 237 -23.93 -1.12 13.48
N TYR A 238 -22.85 -0.82 12.76
CA TYR A 238 -22.93 -0.26 11.42
C TYR A 238 -23.65 -1.19 10.44
N ALA A 239 -23.37 -2.49 10.52
CA ALA A 239 -24.06 -3.49 9.71
C ALA A 239 -25.56 -3.54 10.02
N SER A 240 -25.95 -3.50 11.30
CA SER A 240 -27.37 -3.48 11.69
C SER A 240 -28.10 -2.19 11.27
N ARG A 241 -27.37 -1.06 11.20
CA ARG A 241 -27.89 0.24 10.77
C ARG A 241 -27.83 0.45 9.26
N GLY A 242 -27.38 -0.54 8.48
CA GLY A 242 -27.23 -0.43 7.02
C GLY A 242 -26.20 0.61 6.56
N SER A 243 -25.23 0.98 7.41
CA SER A 243 -24.22 2.01 7.11
C SER A 243 -23.06 1.44 6.29
N GLN A 244 -23.37 0.90 5.11
CA GLN A 244 -22.42 0.23 4.23
C GLN A 244 -21.28 1.16 3.75
N GLN A 245 -21.54 2.47 3.67
CA GLN A 245 -20.56 3.48 3.27
C GLN A 245 -19.37 3.52 4.25
N LEU A 246 -19.62 3.60 5.56
CA LEU A 246 -18.55 3.58 6.59
C LEU A 246 -17.75 2.28 6.57
N ILE A 247 -18.42 1.14 6.38
CA ILE A 247 -17.74 -0.16 6.28
C ILE A 247 -16.84 -0.19 5.03
N ASN A 248 -17.31 0.36 3.90
CA ASN A 248 -16.53 0.41 2.67
C ASN A 248 -15.36 1.40 2.76
N GLU A 249 -15.54 2.55 3.40
CA GLU A 249 -14.47 3.51 3.74
C GLU A 249 -13.35 2.85 4.53
N TRP A 250 -13.67 2.20 5.65
CA TRP A 250 -12.70 1.47 6.46
C TRP A 250 -12.09 0.30 5.70
N ARG A 251 -12.88 -0.46 4.93
CA ARG A 251 -12.35 -1.55 4.10
C ARG A 251 -11.33 -1.05 3.08
N LYS A 252 -11.56 0.12 2.46
CA LYS A 252 -10.58 0.73 1.53
C LYS A 252 -9.27 1.07 2.25
N ALA A 253 -9.34 1.70 3.43
CA ALA A 253 -8.15 2.01 4.23
C ALA A 253 -7.39 0.74 4.65
N PHE A 254 -8.09 -0.28 5.15
CA PHE A 254 -7.49 -1.57 5.52
C PHE A 254 -6.89 -2.30 4.31
N SER A 255 -7.52 -2.18 3.13
CA SER A 255 -7.02 -2.82 1.90
C SER A 255 -5.70 -2.22 1.40
N ARG A 256 -5.38 -0.97 1.79
CA ARG A 256 -4.12 -0.33 1.43
C ARG A 256 -2.94 -0.90 2.20
N ALA A 257 -3.12 -1.31 3.45
CA ALA A 257 -2.03 -1.88 4.24
C ALA A 257 -1.58 -3.22 3.64
N ASP A 258 -0.26 -3.39 3.44
CA ASP A 258 0.29 -4.68 3.01
C ASP A 258 0.09 -5.75 4.07
N VAL A 259 0.22 -5.36 5.34
CA VAL A 259 -0.07 -6.20 6.51
C VAL A 259 -0.69 -5.36 7.63
N VAL A 260 -1.79 -5.86 8.18
CA VAL A 260 -2.42 -5.35 9.41
C VAL A 260 -2.04 -6.28 10.56
N VAL A 261 -1.32 -5.76 11.55
CA VAL A 261 -0.81 -6.53 12.68
C VAL A 261 -1.70 -6.31 13.89
N PHE A 262 -2.14 -7.40 14.49
CA PHE A 262 -2.87 -7.41 15.75
C PHE A 262 -2.02 -7.99 16.89
N PRO A 263 -2.14 -7.46 18.11
CA PRO A 263 -1.42 -7.95 19.29
C PRO A 263 -1.98 -9.24 19.89
N ASP A 264 -3.21 -9.63 19.52
CA ASP A 264 -3.92 -10.78 20.04
C ASP A 264 -4.78 -11.46 18.97
N PHE A 265 -5.04 -12.75 19.14
CA PHE A 265 -5.81 -13.57 18.20
C PHE A 265 -7.33 -13.25 18.21
N SER A 266 -7.84 -12.53 19.21
CA SER A 266 -9.25 -12.11 19.25
C SER A 266 -9.59 -10.94 18.32
N LEU A 267 -8.66 -9.99 18.16
CA LEU A 267 -8.89 -8.79 17.38
C LEU A 267 -9.16 -9.08 15.89
N PRO A 268 -8.38 -9.94 15.18
CA PRO A 268 -8.70 -10.30 13.80
C PRO A 268 -10.12 -10.82 13.62
N MET A 269 -10.67 -11.53 14.61
CA MET A 269 -12.04 -12.05 14.57
C MET A 269 -13.08 -10.92 14.69
N LEU A 270 -12.84 -9.94 15.56
CA LEU A 270 -13.67 -8.73 15.69
C LEU A 270 -13.64 -7.88 14.40
N TYR A 271 -12.47 -7.79 13.76
CA TYR A 271 -12.26 -7.03 12.53
C TYR A 271 -12.56 -7.81 11.24
N SER A 272 -13.06 -9.04 11.34
CA SER A 272 -13.27 -9.95 10.20
C SER A 272 -14.10 -9.38 9.04
N THR A 273 -14.99 -8.42 9.30
CA THR A 273 -15.78 -7.74 8.25
C THR A 273 -14.94 -6.85 7.30
N LEU A 274 -13.73 -6.47 7.74
CA LEU A 274 -12.76 -5.67 7.01
C LEU A 274 -11.61 -6.52 6.44
N ASP A 275 -11.62 -7.84 6.64
CA ASP A 275 -10.53 -8.72 6.22
C ASP A 275 -10.40 -8.79 4.69
N THR A 276 -9.22 -8.42 4.19
CA THR A 276 -8.85 -8.52 2.76
C THR A 276 -7.81 -9.61 2.49
N GLY A 277 -7.47 -10.40 3.52
CA GLY A 277 -6.42 -11.41 3.50
C GLY A 277 -5.04 -10.86 3.87
N ASN A 278 -4.99 -9.69 4.52
CA ASN A 278 -3.77 -9.00 4.97
C ASN A 278 -3.62 -8.96 6.50
N PHE A 279 -4.41 -9.72 7.25
CA PHE A 279 -4.32 -9.76 8.71
C PHE A 279 -3.21 -10.69 9.19
N PHE A 280 -2.46 -10.24 10.19
CA PHE A 280 -1.39 -10.96 10.83
C PHE A 280 -1.42 -10.73 12.35
N VAL A 281 -0.96 -11.70 13.14
CA VAL A 281 -0.95 -11.59 14.60
C VAL A 281 0.47 -11.74 15.10
N ILE A 282 0.94 -10.76 15.89
CA ILE A 282 2.17 -10.87 16.67
C ILE A 282 1.74 -10.85 18.13
N PRO A 283 1.73 -12.00 18.82
CA PRO A 283 1.24 -12.07 20.18
C PRO A 283 2.14 -11.30 21.14
N GLY A 284 1.50 -10.62 22.08
CA GLY A 284 2.16 -10.09 23.27
C GLY A 284 2.39 -8.59 23.26
N THR A 285 1.91 -7.96 24.35
CA THR A 285 2.05 -6.53 24.61
C THR A 285 2.29 -6.28 26.10
N PRO A 286 2.86 -5.13 26.49
CA PRO A 286 2.99 -4.76 27.90
C PRO A 286 1.69 -4.21 28.51
N VAL A 287 0.57 -4.17 27.77
CA VAL A 287 -0.68 -3.52 28.19
C VAL A 287 -1.23 -4.11 29.49
N ASP A 288 -1.28 -5.43 29.60
CA ASP A 288 -1.83 -6.11 30.78
C ASP A 288 -0.96 -5.92 32.03
N VAL A 289 0.37 -6.00 31.87
CA VAL A 289 1.33 -5.76 32.96
C VAL A 289 1.23 -4.31 33.43
N TRP A 290 1.23 -3.35 32.50
CA TRP A 290 1.10 -1.93 32.80
C TRP A 290 -0.20 -1.62 33.53
N THR A 291 -1.32 -2.18 33.06
CA THR A 291 -2.64 -1.99 33.67
C THR A 291 -2.68 -2.55 35.09
N ALA A 292 -2.11 -3.74 35.31
CA ALA A 292 -2.04 -4.35 36.63
C ALA A 292 -1.14 -3.55 37.60
N GLU A 293 0.09 -3.18 37.20
CA GLU A 293 0.98 -2.36 38.04
C GLU A 293 0.33 -1.02 38.43
N ARG A 294 -0.32 -0.34 37.47
CA ARG A 294 -1.05 0.91 37.72
C ARG A 294 -2.23 0.71 38.69
N TYR A 295 -2.96 -0.39 38.55
CA TYR A 295 -4.10 -0.68 39.42
C TYR A 295 -3.65 -0.96 40.87
N MET A 296 -2.55 -1.68 41.07
CA MET A 296 -1.98 -1.94 42.42
C MET A 296 -1.52 -0.68 43.15
N MET A 297 -1.09 0.36 42.43
CA MET A 297 -0.69 1.63 43.05
C MET A 297 -1.87 2.40 43.64
N THR A 298 -3.08 2.18 43.11
CA THR A 298 -4.29 2.94 43.48
C THR A 298 -5.21 2.16 44.40
N HIS A 299 -5.22 0.83 44.30
CA HIS A 299 -6.13 -0.03 45.03
C HIS A 299 -5.37 -0.99 45.95
N SER A 300 -5.87 -1.13 47.17
CA SER A 300 -5.41 -2.16 48.10
C SER A 300 -6.41 -3.30 48.16
N ARG A 301 -5.90 -4.53 48.28
CA ARG A 301 -6.70 -5.74 48.46
C ARG A 301 -7.70 -5.60 49.61
N HIS A 302 -7.28 -5.00 50.73
CA HIS A 302 -8.13 -4.84 51.90
C HIS A 302 -9.32 -3.91 51.66
N MET A 303 -9.09 -2.79 50.97
CA MET A 303 -10.16 -1.87 50.61
C MET A 303 -11.19 -2.54 49.69
N LEU A 304 -10.74 -3.28 48.68
CA LEU A 304 -11.62 -3.94 47.72
C LEU A 304 -12.47 -5.05 48.38
N ARG A 305 -11.86 -5.86 49.26
CA ARG A 305 -12.60 -6.88 50.03
C ARG A 305 -13.72 -6.26 50.87
N LYS A 306 -13.42 -5.16 51.56
CA LYS A 306 -14.40 -4.43 52.37
C LYS A 306 -15.54 -3.84 51.53
N ILE A 307 -15.23 -3.25 50.37
CA ILE A 307 -16.24 -2.69 49.44
C ILE A 307 -17.19 -3.77 48.94
N ASN A 308 -16.65 -4.97 48.65
CA ASN A 308 -17.43 -6.08 48.11
C ASN A 308 -18.02 -7.01 49.18
N GLY A 309 -17.91 -6.65 50.47
CA GLY A 309 -18.53 -7.38 51.58
C GLY A 309 -17.84 -8.69 51.96
N PHE A 310 -16.57 -8.88 51.58
CA PHE A 310 -15.75 -10.03 51.95
C PHE A 310 -14.93 -9.76 53.22
N SER A 311 -14.71 -10.80 54.02
CA SER A 311 -13.80 -10.75 55.17
C SER A 311 -12.35 -10.85 54.71
N GLU A 312 -11.41 -10.29 55.49
CA GLU A 312 -9.97 -10.47 55.24
C GLU A 312 -9.53 -11.93 55.33
N ASP A 313 -10.19 -12.69 56.20
CA ASP A 313 -9.91 -14.10 56.43
C ASP A 313 -10.57 -15.04 55.41
N ASP A 314 -11.38 -14.52 54.48
CA ASP A 314 -12.03 -15.34 53.45
C ASP A 314 -11.01 -15.81 52.41
N LEU A 315 -11.13 -17.08 52.03
CA LEU A 315 -10.35 -17.68 50.95
C LEU A 315 -11.13 -17.55 49.64
N ILE A 316 -10.66 -16.69 48.76
CA ILE A 316 -11.32 -16.32 47.50
C ILE A 316 -10.60 -17.02 46.33
N VAL A 317 -11.27 -17.93 45.65
CA VAL A 317 -10.79 -18.55 44.41
C VAL A 317 -11.52 -17.94 43.23
N VAL A 318 -10.79 -17.27 42.34
CA VAL A 318 -11.36 -16.73 41.11
C VAL A 318 -11.16 -17.74 39.99
N ILE A 319 -12.26 -18.11 39.35
CA ILE A 319 -12.27 -19.01 38.19
C ILE A 319 -12.45 -18.16 36.95
N ILE A 320 -11.41 -18.16 36.11
CA ILE A 320 -11.40 -17.49 34.81
C ILE A 320 -11.49 -18.53 33.71
N GLY A 321 -12.12 -18.15 32.61
CA GLY A 321 -12.21 -18.98 31.42
C GLY A 321 -11.87 -18.16 30.19
N ASN A 322 -12.16 -18.77 29.04
CA ASN A 322 -11.92 -18.13 27.76
C ASN A 322 -12.84 -16.91 27.56
N SER A 323 -12.29 -15.83 27.02
CA SER A 323 -13.02 -14.66 26.54
C SER A 323 -13.97 -14.95 25.36
N PHE A 324 -13.74 -16.04 24.61
CA PHE A 324 -14.57 -16.44 23.46
C PHE A 324 -15.81 -17.28 23.83
N SER A 325 -16.08 -17.54 25.12
CA SER A 325 -17.20 -18.41 25.50
C SER A 325 -18.56 -17.71 25.32
N TYR A 326 -19.35 -18.26 24.40
CA TYR A 326 -20.73 -17.93 24.06
C TYR A 326 -21.69 -17.92 25.27
N ASN A 327 -22.91 -17.41 25.04
CA ASN A 327 -24.09 -17.22 25.92
C ASN A 327 -24.53 -18.38 26.85
N LYS A 328 -23.71 -19.39 27.11
CA LYS A 328 -23.96 -20.51 28.02
C LYS A 328 -22.74 -20.70 28.94
N PRO A 329 -22.94 -21.04 30.23
CA PRO A 329 -21.83 -21.35 31.12
C PRO A 329 -21.03 -22.54 30.55
N PRO A 330 -19.68 -22.46 30.53
CA PRO A 330 -18.81 -23.54 30.10
C PRO A 330 -19.10 -24.83 30.88
N ARG A 331 -19.22 -25.97 30.19
CA ARG A 331 -19.37 -27.30 30.86
C ARG A 331 -18.15 -27.63 31.73
N GLU A 332 -17.02 -27.02 31.39
CA GLU A 332 -15.76 -27.12 32.10
C GLU A 332 -15.87 -26.58 33.54
N TYR A 333 -16.66 -25.52 33.76
CA TYR A 333 -16.90 -24.97 35.11
C TYR A 333 -17.69 -25.92 36.01
N GLU A 334 -18.62 -26.69 35.45
CA GLU A 334 -19.32 -27.74 36.19
C GLU A 334 -18.34 -28.82 36.66
N THR A 335 -17.37 -29.18 35.81
CA THR A 335 -16.33 -30.17 36.14
C THR A 335 -15.42 -29.67 37.26
N VAL A 336 -15.02 -28.39 37.20
CA VAL A 336 -14.24 -27.72 38.26
C VAL A 336 -15.00 -27.74 39.58
N MET A 337 -16.27 -27.34 39.58
CA MET A 337 -17.11 -27.29 40.78
C MET A 337 -17.33 -28.68 41.39
N ASN A 338 -17.64 -29.68 40.58
CA ASN A 338 -17.81 -31.07 41.05
C ASN A 338 -16.53 -31.66 41.64
N THR A 339 -15.36 -31.17 41.23
CA THR A 339 -14.05 -31.64 41.72
C THR A 339 -13.64 -30.95 43.02
N ILE A 340 -13.69 -29.62 43.05
CA ILE A 340 -13.18 -28.83 44.19
C ILE A 340 -14.22 -28.74 45.31
N GLY A 341 -15.51 -28.67 44.98
CA GLY A 341 -16.57 -28.47 45.96
C GLY A 341 -16.60 -29.51 47.09
N PRO A 342 -16.57 -30.83 46.79
CA PRO A 342 -16.53 -31.86 47.84
C PRO A 342 -15.27 -31.79 48.71
N TRP A 343 -14.11 -31.50 48.10
CA TRP A 343 -12.84 -31.38 48.81
C TRP A 343 -12.84 -30.20 49.81
N VAL A 344 -13.40 -29.05 49.41
CA VAL A 344 -13.58 -27.89 50.28
C VAL A 344 -14.49 -28.22 51.46
N MET A 345 -15.58 -28.95 51.22
CA MET A 345 -16.51 -29.35 52.29
C MET A 345 -15.84 -30.29 53.31
N GLU A 346 -14.98 -31.20 52.87
CA GLU A 346 -14.25 -32.11 53.77
C GLU A 346 -13.21 -31.38 54.64
N HIS A 347 -12.52 -30.36 54.09
CA HIS A 347 -11.39 -29.71 54.75
C HIS A 347 -11.75 -28.41 55.51
N MET A 348 -12.92 -27.80 55.25
CA MET A 348 -13.26 -26.46 55.77
C MET A 348 -14.49 -26.40 56.69
N GLN A 349 -15.23 -27.49 56.91
CA GLN A 349 -16.46 -27.49 57.72
C GLN A 349 -16.28 -27.24 59.24
N THR A 350 -15.05 -27.20 59.76
CA THR A 350 -14.83 -27.26 61.22
C THR A 350 -14.86 -25.94 62.00
N ASP A 351 -14.84 -24.73 61.41
CA ASP A 351 -14.93 -23.47 62.17
C ASP A 351 -15.83 -22.41 61.51
N GLN A 352 -16.70 -21.76 62.29
CA GLN A 352 -17.67 -20.74 61.83
C GLN A 352 -17.05 -19.38 61.42
N GLN A 353 -15.72 -19.24 61.41
CA GLN A 353 -15.05 -17.94 61.27
C GLN A 353 -14.42 -17.64 59.90
N ARG A 354 -14.18 -18.64 59.04
CA ARG A 354 -13.55 -18.43 57.71
C ARG A 354 -14.37 -19.08 56.61
N SER A 355 -14.74 -18.34 55.56
CA SER A 355 -15.57 -18.84 54.47
C SER A 355 -14.79 -18.97 53.16
N PHE A 356 -15.02 -20.07 52.45
CA PHE A 356 -14.45 -20.32 51.13
C PHE A 356 -15.40 -19.77 50.05
N LYS A 357 -14.91 -18.89 49.18
CA LYS A 357 -15.71 -18.21 48.14
C LYS A 357 -15.17 -18.50 46.75
N PHE A 358 -16.06 -18.81 45.81
CA PHE A 358 -15.77 -18.95 44.39
C PHE A 358 -16.32 -17.76 43.61
N LEU A 359 -15.47 -17.11 42.83
CA LEU A 359 -15.85 -15.99 41.97
C LEU A 359 -15.64 -16.41 40.51
N PHE A 360 -16.70 -16.43 39.72
CA PHE A 360 -16.65 -16.81 38.32
C PHE A 360 -16.69 -15.57 37.44
N ILE A 361 -15.69 -15.43 36.56
CA ILE A 361 -15.69 -14.40 35.51
C ILE A 361 -16.10 -15.10 34.21
N CYS A 362 -17.27 -14.75 33.68
CA CYS A 362 -17.83 -15.45 32.52
C CYS A 362 -18.85 -14.61 31.74
N GLY A 363 -18.47 -14.19 30.52
CA GLY A 363 -19.35 -13.64 29.47
C GLY A 363 -20.23 -12.45 29.88
N ASN A 364 -20.93 -11.86 28.91
CA ASN A 364 -21.84 -10.73 29.17
C ASN A 364 -23.27 -11.19 29.54
N ALA A 365 -23.52 -12.50 29.60
CA ALA A 365 -24.80 -13.07 29.98
C ALA A 365 -24.84 -13.36 31.49
N ASP A 366 -25.95 -13.02 32.15
CA ASP A 366 -26.15 -13.35 33.57
C ASP A 366 -26.26 -14.88 33.74
N HIS A 367 -25.21 -15.46 34.31
CA HIS A 367 -25.12 -16.89 34.62
C HIS A 367 -25.19 -17.17 36.12
N GLY A 368 -25.43 -16.14 36.95
CA GLY A 368 -25.41 -16.25 38.41
C GLY A 368 -26.41 -17.29 38.94
N ALA A 369 -27.63 -17.30 38.40
CA ALA A 369 -28.66 -18.27 38.80
C ALA A 369 -28.26 -19.73 38.48
N ALA A 370 -27.66 -19.98 37.32
CA ALA A 370 -27.23 -21.32 36.91
C ALA A 370 -26.06 -21.82 37.78
N LEU A 371 -25.10 -20.94 38.08
CA LEU A 371 -23.96 -21.24 38.95
C LEU A 371 -24.41 -21.53 40.39
N GLN A 372 -25.40 -20.78 40.91
CA GLN A 372 -25.95 -21.03 42.25
C GLN A 372 -26.68 -22.38 42.33
N ILE A 373 -27.40 -22.78 41.28
CA ILE A 373 -28.03 -24.10 41.19
C ILE A 373 -26.96 -25.19 41.21
N MET A 374 -25.88 -25.05 40.44
CA MET A 374 -24.76 -26.00 40.45
C MET A 374 -24.09 -26.09 41.83
N ALA A 375 -23.86 -24.95 42.51
CA ALA A 375 -23.30 -24.92 43.85
C ALA A 375 -24.13 -25.71 44.87
N SER A 376 -25.47 -25.57 44.80
CA SER A 376 -26.39 -26.31 45.68
C SER A 376 -26.34 -27.82 45.48
N ARG A 377 -26.10 -28.29 44.24
CA ARG A 377 -25.97 -29.73 43.92
C ARG A 377 -24.72 -30.35 44.51
N VAL A 378 -23.64 -29.57 44.61
CA VAL A 378 -22.35 -30.00 45.18
C VAL A 378 -22.31 -29.81 46.71
N GLY A 379 -23.34 -29.22 47.30
CA GLY A 379 -23.47 -29.03 48.74
C GLY A 379 -22.77 -27.78 49.28
N LEU A 380 -22.40 -26.81 48.43
CA LEU A 380 -21.81 -25.55 48.88
C LEU A 380 -22.87 -24.64 49.52
N PRO A 381 -22.53 -23.90 50.60
CA PRO A 381 -23.49 -23.03 51.28
C PRO A 381 -23.96 -21.87 50.40
N ASN A 382 -25.21 -21.43 50.60
CA ASN A 382 -25.76 -20.28 49.88
C ASN A 382 -24.92 -19.01 50.14
N GLY A 383 -24.56 -18.29 49.06
CA GLY A 383 -23.65 -17.14 49.14
C GLY A 383 -22.15 -17.48 49.12
N SER A 384 -21.77 -18.68 48.65
CA SER A 384 -20.37 -19.08 48.43
C SER A 384 -19.90 -18.88 46.98
N VAL A 385 -20.82 -18.62 46.06
CA VAL A 385 -20.53 -18.46 44.62
C VAL A 385 -21.02 -17.10 44.16
N PHE A 386 -20.16 -16.39 43.44
CA PHE A 386 -20.44 -15.08 42.86
C PHE A 386 -20.12 -15.12 41.36
N HIS A 387 -20.88 -14.38 40.55
CA HIS A 387 -20.67 -14.24 39.11
C HIS A 387 -20.39 -12.79 38.78
N TYR A 388 -19.44 -12.58 37.88
CA TYR A 388 -19.05 -11.29 37.35
C TYR A 388 -18.91 -11.36 35.82
N SER A 389 -19.29 -10.26 35.17
CA SER A 389 -19.15 -10.05 33.72
C SER A 389 -17.76 -9.51 33.38
N PHE A 390 -17.37 -9.60 32.10
CA PHE A 390 -16.18 -8.90 31.60
C PHE A 390 -16.35 -7.37 31.55
N ASP A 391 -17.60 -6.88 31.63
CA ASP A 391 -17.91 -5.45 31.72
C ASP A 391 -17.71 -4.88 33.15
N ASP A 392 -17.63 -5.75 34.17
CA ASP A 392 -17.35 -5.36 35.55
C ASP A 392 -15.86 -5.01 35.74
N ASP A 393 -15.49 -4.43 36.88
CA ASP A 393 -14.06 -4.17 37.20
C ASP A 393 -13.32 -5.50 37.47
N VAL A 394 -12.90 -6.18 36.40
CA VAL A 394 -12.16 -7.45 36.43
C VAL A 394 -10.88 -7.35 37.24
N ASN A 395 -10.21 -6.19 37.23
CA ASN A 395 -8.98 -6.00 37.98
C ASN A 395 -9.24 -5.99 39.49
N SER A 396 -10.38 -5.42 39.93
CA SER A 396 -10.79 -5.51 41.34
C SER A 396 -10.96 -6.96 41.78
N ILE A 397 -11.60 -7.77 40.94
CA ILE A 397 -11.92 -9.17 41.24
C ILE A 397 -10.65 -10.01 41.33
N LEU A 398 -9.75 -9.83 40.37
CA LEU A 398 -8.47 -10.51 40.37
C LEU A 398 -7.64 -10.11 41.59
N LEU A 399 -7.49 -8.81 41.90
CA LEU A 399 -6.67 -8.35 43.04
C LEU A 399 -7.18 -8.81 44.41
N MET A 400 -8.48 -9.09 44.55
CA MET A 400 -9.05 -9.65 45.78
C MET A 400 -8.77 -11.15 45.98
N ALA A 401 -8.38 -11.86 44.92
CA ALA A 401 -8.24 -13.31 44.94
C ALA A 401 -7.09 -13.80 45.83
N ASN A 402 -7.23 -15.02 46.33
CA ASN A 402 -6.13 -15.80 46.91
C ASN A 402 -5.49 -16.73 45.88
N ILE A 403 -6.28 -17.31 44.99
CA ILE A 403 -5.85 -18.24 43.94
C ILE A 403 -6.68 -17.95 42.69
N VAL A 404 -6.04 -17.95 41.52
CA VAL A 404 -6.74 -17.87 40.23
C VAL A 404 -6.65 -19.23 39.54
N LEU A 405 -7.80 -19.80 39.20
CA LEU A 405 -7.92 -21.07 38.48
C LEU A 405 -8.37 -20.80 37.04
N TYR A 406 -7.60 -21.29 36.08
CA TYR A 406 -8.01 -21.29 34.69
C TYR A 406 -8.89 -22.51 34.39
N GLY A 407 -10.17 -22.25 34.17
CA GLY A 407 -11.22 -23.25 34.00
C GLY A 407 -11.54 -23.61 32.54
N SER A 408 -10.80 -23.09 31.56
CA SER A 408 -10.94 -23.51 30.14
C SER A 408 -9.99 -24.66 29.84
N PHE A 409 -10.51 -25.74 29.25
CA PHE A 409 -9.71 -26.91 28.83
C PHE A 409 -9.47 -26.95 27.31
N GLN A 410 -9.80 -25.88 26.60
CA GLN A 410 -9.64 -25.78 25.15
C GLN A 410 -8.24 -25.27 24.82
N ASP A 411 -7.63 -25.85 23.79
CA ASP A 411 -6.33 -25.40 23.30
C ASP A 411 -6.51 -24.12 22.47
N GLU A 412 -6.04 -23.01 23.04
CA GLU A 412 -6.18 -21.65 22.50
C GLU A 412 -4.84 -21.18 21.92
N GLN A 413 -4.87 -20.36 20.86
CA GLN A 413 -3.64 -19.88 20.21
C GLN A 413 -2.87 -18.83 21.03
N GLY A 414 -3.55 -18.12 21.94
CA GLY A 414 -2.98 -17.04 22.73
C GLY A 414 -2.92 -17.38 24.21
N PHE A 415 -1.98 -16.77 24.92
CA PHE A 415 -1.93 -16.84 26.38
C PHE A 415 -2.92 -15.82 26.99
N SER A 416 -3.73 -16.24 27.97
CA SER A 416 -4.83 -15.40 28.48
C SER A 416 -4.31 -14.09 29.12
N PRO A 417 -4.81 -12.91 28.69
CA PRO A 417 -4.51 -11.62 29.32
C PRO A 417 -4.84 -11.58 30.82
N LEU A 418 -5.90 -12.29 31.24
CA LEU A 418 -6.32 -12.33 32.64
C LEU A 418 -5.34 -13.11 33.53
N LEU A 419 -4.68 -14.14 32.98
CA LEU A 419 -3.59 -14.84 33.68
C LEU A 419 -2.39 -13.92 33.87
N VAL A 420 -2.04 -13.12 32.86
CA VAL A 420 -0.95 -12.13 32.96
C VAL A 420 -1.23 -11.14 34.09
N ARG A 421 -2.46 -10.59 34.16
CA ARG A 421 -2.86 -9.66 35.23
C ARG A 421 -2.84 -10.31 36.60
N ALA A 422 -3.36 -11.54 36.73
CA ALA A 422 -3.35 -12.30 37.98
C ALA A 422 -1.93 -12.52 38.52
N MET A 423 -1.00 -12.94 37.64
CA MET A 423 0.40 -13.12 38.01
C MET A 423 1.06 -11.79 38.38
N CYS A 424 0.73 -10.68 37.70
CA CYS A 424 1.22 -9.34 38.06
C CYS A 424 0.74 -8.88 39.45
N PHE A 425 -0.48 -9.26 39.85
CA PHE A 425 -1.01 -9.00 41.19
C PHE A 425 -0.39 -9.85 42.30
N GLU A 426 0.64 -10.65 41.98
CA GLU A 426 1.29 -11.58 42.91
C GLU A 426 0.29 -12.63 43.44
N ILE A 427 -0.54 -13.18 42.54
CA ILE A 427 -1.53 -14.20 42.88
C ILE A 427 -1.15 -15.53 42.22
N PRO A 428 -1.06 -16.63 42.99
CA PRO A 428 -0.71 -17.94 42.44
C PRO A 428 -1.80 -18.42 41.47
N ILE A 429 -1.36 -18.92 40.33
CA ILE A 429 -2.22 -19.45 39.27
C ILE A 429 -2.23 -20.98 39.27
N VAL A 430 -3.40 -21.56 39.02
CA VAL A 430 -3.62 -22.99 38.78
C VAL A 430 -4.17 -23.13 37.36
N VAL A 431 -3.44 -23.83 36.50
CA VAL A 431 -3.71 -23.86 35.05
C VAL A 431 -3.69 -25.29 34.51
N PRO A 432 -4.52 -25.61 33.51
CA PRO A 432 -4.50 -26.91 32.88
C PRO A 432 -3.26 -27.08 31.99
N ASP A 433 -2.85 -28.32 31.79
CA ASP A 433 -1.73 -28.70 30.94
C ASP A 433 -2.07 -28.55 29.45
N LEU A 434 -2.04 -27.30 28.98
CA LEU A 434 -2.25 -26.90 27.58
C LEU A 434 -0.92 -26.51 26.92
N PRO A 435 -0.72 -26.80 25.62
CA PRO A 435 0.50 -26.44 24.87
C PRO A 435 0.94 -24.97 25.06
N THR A 436 0.06 -24.01 24.79
CA THR A 436 0.34 -22.56 24.87
C THR A 436 0.73 -22.12 26.28
N ILE A 437 0.17 -22.76 27.31
CA ILE A 437 0.51 -22.48 28.71
C ILE A 437 1.86 -23.10 29.07
N ARG A 438 2.12 -24.33 28.62
CA ARG A 438 3.38 -25.06 28.89
C ARG A 438 4.60 -24.40 28.26
N GLU A 439 4.43 -23.67 27.16
CA GLU A 439 5.49 -22.86 26.54
C GLU A 439 6.02 -21.76 27.45
N HIS A 440 5.18 -21.25 28.37
CA HIS A 440 5.48 -20.09 29.21
C HIS A 440 5.58 -20.43 30.70
N VAL A 441 4.68 -21.27 31.22
CA VAL A 441 4.52 -21.58 32.64
C VAL A 441 5.15 -22.94 32.94
N VAL A 442 6.08 -22.95 33.91
CA VAL A 442 6.72 -24.18 34.39
C VAL A 442 6.06 -24.58 35.71
N ASP A 443 5.64 -25.84 35.79
CA ASP A 443 4.97 -26.41 36.97
C ASP A 443 5.82 -26.24 38.24
N LYS A 444 5.17 -25.83 39.34
CA LYS A 444 5.75 -25.56 40.67
C LYS A 444 6.80 -24.44 40.73
N ILE A 445 7.01 -23.71 39.64
CA ILE A 445 7.90 -22.53 39.62
C ILE A 445 7.07 -21.28 39.38
N HIS A 446 6.40 -21.19 38.23
CA HIS A 446 5.61 -20.02 37.84
C HIS A 446 4.11 -20.17 38.13
N GLY A 447 3.64 -21.41 38.24
CA GLY A 447 2.23 -21.77 38.38
C GLY A 447 2.08 -23.25 38.70
N MET A 448 0.90 -23.67 39.14
CA MET A 448 0.58 -25.10 39.30
C MET A 448 -0.13 -25.61 38.06
N VAL A 449 0.45 -26.62 37.40
CA VAL A 449 -0.12 -27.20 36.18
C VAL A 449 -0.85 -28.51 36.54
N PHE A 450 -2.11 -28.65 36.13
CA PHE A 450 -2.90 -29.87 36.36
C PHE A 450 -3.39 -30.49 35.05
N LYS A 451 -3.70 -31.79 35.07
CA LYS A 451 -4.24 -32.47 33.88
C LYS A 451 -5.76 -32.32 33.87
N ALA A 452 -6.31 -31.66 32.85
CA ALA A 452 -7.75 -31.40 32.73
C ALA A 452 -8.65 -32.65 32.84
N LYS A 453 -8.14 -33.83 32.49
CA LYS A 453 -8.85 -35.11 32.55
C LYS A 453 -8.71 -35.85 33.89
N ASP A 454 -7.90 -35.35 34.82
CA ASP A 454 -7.60 -36.00 36.10
C ASP A 454 -7.91 -35.08 37.30
N PRO A 455 -9.08 -35.26 37.95
CA PRO A 455 -9.49 -34.49 39.12
C PRO A 455 -8.48 -34.55 40.29
N HIS A 456 -7.74 -35.66 40.44
CA HIS A 456 -6.79 -35.82 41.53
C HIS A 456 -5.61 -34.86 41.42
N THR A 457 -5.16 -34.56 40.19
CA THR A 457 -4.07 -33.61 39.97
C THR A 457 -4.48 -32.19 40.38
N MET A 458 -5.72 -31.79 40.12
CA MET A 458 -6.26 -30.50 40.56
C MET A 458 -6.33 -30.42 42.09
N ILE A 459 -6.86 -31.46 42.75
CA ILE A 459 -6.92 -31.50 44.23
C ILE A 459 -5.52 -31.45 44.84
N SER A 460 -4.55 -32.15 44.24
CA SER A 460 -3.15 -32.11 44.68
C SER A 460 -2.52 -30.72 44.54
N ALA A 461 -2.89 -29.97 43.51
CA ALA A 461 -2.43 -28.59 43.32
C ALA A 461 -2.99 -27.66 44.40
N PHE A 462 -4.28 -27.77 44.72
CA PHE A 462 -4.89 -27.01 45.82
C PHE A 462 -4.31 -27.39 47.18
N SER A 463 -4.04 -28.67 47.43
CA SER A 463 -3.42 -29.15 48.68
C SER A 463 -1.98 -28.66 48.86
N TYR A 464 -1.28 -28.34 47.76
CA TYR A 464 0.06 -27.75 47.81
C TYR A 464 0.03 -26.25 48.09
N LEU A 465 -0.93 -25.53 47.49
CA LEU A 465 -1.09 -24.08 47.68
C LEU A 465 -1.71 -23.71 49.03
N ILE A 466 -2.52 -24.61 49.60
CA ILE A 466 -3.23 -24.40 50.86
C ILE A 466 -2.64 -25.33 51.90
N SER A 467 -1.91 -24.78 52.88
CA SER A 467 -1.36 -25.53 54.00
C SER A 467 -2.09 -25.13 55.28
N GLY A 468 -2.97 -26.00 55.78
CA GLY A 468 -3.88 -25.66 56.87
C GLY A 468 -5.04 -24.77 56.37
N LYS A 469 -5.31 -23.67 57.08
CA LYS A 469 -6.38 -22.71 56.73
C LYS A 469 -5.86 -21.42 56.05
N GLU A 470 -4.63 -21.43 55.55
CA GLU A 470 -3.94 -20.27 54.94
C GLU A 470 -3.15 -20.68 53.69
N LEU A 471 -2.74 -19.69 52.89
CA LEU A 471 -1.82 -19.88 51.77
C LEU A 471 -0.46 -20.34 52.29
N SER A 472 0.11 -21.36 51.64
CA SER A 472 1.43 -21.87 52.00
C SER A 472 2.54 -20.86 51.67
N SER A 473 3.70 -20.97 52.34
CA SER A 473 4.89 -20.19 51.99
C SER A 473 5.32 -20.42 50.55
N ASP A 474 5.12 -21.65 50.07
CA ASP A 474 5.44 -22.05 48.71
C ASP A 474 4.54 -21.34 47.68
N ALA A 475 3.26 -21.12 48.01
CA ALA A 475 2.34 -20.36 47.17
C ALA A 475 2.77 -18.90 46.98
N ASN A 476 3.31 -18.26 48.03
CA ASN A 476 3.86 -16.91 47.92
C ASN A 476 5.12 -16.90 47.06
N SER A 477 6.02 -17.88 47.23
CA SER A 477 7.23 -17.98 46.39
C SER A 477 6.91 -18.18 44.91
N LEU A 478 5.87 -18.99 44.62
CA LEU A 478 5.35 -19.23 43.28
C LEU A 478 4.79 -17.95 42.66
N ALA A 479 4.03 -17.19 43.45
CA ALA A 479 3.44 -15.94 43.02
C ALA A 479 4.51 -14.88 42.69
N SER A 480 5.51 -14.70 43.56
CA SER A 480 6.61 -13.76 43.31
C SER A 480 7.43 -14.16 42.07
N SER A 481 7.70 -15.46 41.88
CA SER A 481 8.36 -15.96 40.66
C SER A 481 7.51 -15.72 39.40
N GLY A 482 6.18 -15.76 39.54
CA GLY A 482 5.24 -15.44 38.47
C GLY A 482 5.38 -14.00 37.99
N VAL A 483 5.46 -13.03 38.92
CA VAL A 483 5.64 -11.60 38.62
C VAL A 483 6.88 -11.34 37.75
N ASP A 484 8.02 -11.95 38.11
CA ASP A 484 9.27 -11.78 37.39
C ASP A 484 9.20 -12.32 35.95
N LEU A 485 8.47 -13.42 35.74
CA LEU A 485 8.23 -13.99 34.41
C LEU A 485 7.38 -13.06 33.54
N VAL A 486 6.15 -12.73 33.98
CA VAL A 486 5.16 -12.05 33.13
C VAL A 486 5.60 -10.66 32.71
N ARG A 487 6.44 -10.00 33.52
CA ARG A 487 6.93 -8.66 33.24
C ARG A 487 7.60 -8.51 31.87
N ASN A 488 8.29 -9.55 31.39
CA ASN A 488 9.02 -9.51 30.11
C ASN A 488 8.79 -10.73 29.21
N MET A 489 7.84 -11.60 29.58
CA MET A 489 7.57 -12.88 28.92
C MET A 489 7.46 -12.78 27.38
N PHE A 490 6.71 -11.79 26.89
CA PHE A 490 6.49 -11.61 25.44
C PHE A 490 7.51 -10.72 24.73
N ALA A 491 8.40 -10.03 25.46
CA ALA A 491 9.37 -9.11 24.87
C ALA A 491 10.25 -9.74 23.78
N PRO A 492 10.90 -10.90 24.00
CA PRO A 492 11.80 -11.49 23.01
C PRO A 492 11.07 -11.90 21.73
N GLU A 493 9.93 -12.59 21.85
CA GLU A 493 9.17 -13.11 20.72
C GLU A 493 8.54 -11.99 19.90
N CYS A 494 7.96 -10.98 20.55
CA CYS A 494 7.34 -9.84 19.91
C CYS A 494 8.36 -9.05 19.07
N ILE A 495 9.50 -8.66 19.66
CA ILE A 495 10.54 -7.88 18.97
C ILE A 495 11.15 -8.66 17.79
N THR A 496 11.40 -9.97 17.99
CA THR A 496 11.95 -10.83 16.93
C THR A 496 10.95 -11.00 15.79
N SER A 497 9.66 -11.13 16.11
CA SER A 497 8.59 -11.28 15.10
C SER A 497 8.42 -10.02 14.26
N TYR A 498 8.48 -8.83 14.86
CA TYR A 498 8.49 -7.57 14.10
C TYR A 498 9.72 -7.44 13.20
N ALA A 499 10.91 -7.82 13.67
CA ALA A 499 12.11 -7.80 12.84
C ALA A 499 12.00 -8.76 11.64
N LYS A 500 11.50 -9.99 11.85
CA LYS A 500 11.24 -10.96 10.77
C LYS A 500 10.17 -10.46 9.79
N LEU A 501 9.12 -9.83 10.29
CA LEU A 501 8.06 -9.26 9.45
C LEU A 501 8.61 -8.18 8.51
N LEU A 502 9.47 -7.31 9.03
CA LEU A 502 10.13 -6.26 8.23
C LEU A 502 11.08 -6.85 7.17
N GLU A 503 11.89 -7.85 7.52
CA GLU A 503 12.76 -8.53 6.55
C GLU A 503 11.97 -9.13 5.37
N ASN A 504 10.76 -9.62 5.63
CA ASN A 504 9.94 -10.30 4.62
C ASN A 504 9.03 -9.37 3.80
N ILE A 505 8.60 -8.24 4.36
CA ILE A 505 7.71 -7.28 3.68
C ILE A 505 8.49 -6.24 2.89
N LEU A 506 9.54 -5.67 3.51
CA LEU A 506 10.25 -4.52 2.95
C LEU A 506 10.99 -4.90 1.68
N TYR A 507 11.19 -3.89 0.83
CA TYR A 507 12.03 -4.00 -0.35
C TYR A 507 13.25 -3.10 -0.14
N PHE A 508 14.44 -3.64 -0.39
CA PHE A 508 15.69 -2.92 -0.24
C PHE A 508 16.30 -2.68 -1.63
N PRO A 509 16.21 -1.44 -2.16
CA PRO A 509 16.84 -1.04 -3.42
C PRO A 509 18.34 -1.34 -3.45
N SER A 510 18.90 -1.49 -4.65
CA SER A 510 20.33 -1.78 -4.90
C SER A 510 21.29 -0.93 -4.04
N VAL A 511 20.99 0.36 -3.90
CA VAL A 511 21.74 1.39 -3.14
C VAL A 511 21.63 1.31 -1.61
N THR A 512 20.63 0.61 -1.07
CA THR A 512 20.35 0.59 0.38
C THR A 512 21.14 -0.52 1.08
N MET A 513 21.73 -0.23 2.24
CA MET A 513 22.36 -1.23 3.10
C MET A 513 21.32 -2.24 3.59
N LEU A 514 21.69 -3.52 3.60
CA LEU A 514 20.82 -4.53 4.18
C LEU A 514 20.94 -4.52 5.71
N PRO A 515 19.81 -4.60 6.44
CA PRO A 515 19.82 -4.73 7.88
C PRO A 515 20.47 -6.06 8.29
N LYS A 516 21.04 -6.09 9.50
CA LYS A 516 21.54 -7.33 10.10
C LYS A 516 20.38 -8.35 10.25
N PRO A 517 20.69 -9.67 10.22
CA PRO A 517 19.69 -10.71 10.41
C PRO A 517 18.88 -10.54 11.70
N SER A 518 17.57 -10.79 11.63
CA SER A 518 16.68 -10.84 12.80
C SER A 518 17.14 -11.83 13.88
N SER A 519 17.92 -12.86 13.52
CA SER A 519 18.53 -13.81 14.46
C SER A 519 19.58 -13.19 15.41
N GLN A 520 20.13 -12.01 15.08
CA GLN A 520 21.08 -11.30 15.94
C GLN A 520 20.39 -10.45 17.01
N VAL A 521 19.07 -10.29 16.92
CA VAL A 521 18.28 -9.59 17.94
C VAL A 521 18.28 -10.46 19.20
N LYS A 522 18.86 -9.94 20.29
CA LYS A 522 18.79 -10.56 21.62
C LYS A 522 18.10 -9.64 22.63
N PRO A 523 16.80 -9.35 22.48
CA PRO A 523 16.08 -8.58 23.47
C PRO A 523 15.70 -9.50 24.64
N THR A 524 15.99 -9.08 25.85
CA THR A 524 15.59 -9.82 27.06
C THR A 524 14.48 -9.14 27.84
N MET A 525 14.24 -7.85 27.63
CA MET A 525 13.30 -7.06 28.43
C MET A 525 12.72 -5.86 27.68
N TRP A 526 11.54 -5.42 28.11
CA TRP A 526 11.00 -4.11 27.73
C TRP A 526 11.80 -2.99 28.41
N MET A 527 11.81 -1.81 27.79
CA MET A 527 12.56 -0.65 28.28
C MET A 527 11.84 0.09 29.42
N TRP A 528 11.36 -0.64 30.42
CA TRP A 528 10.60 -0.14 31.58
C TRP A 528 11.26 1.04 32.29
N LYS A 529 12.62 1.10 32.30
CA LYS A 529 13.39 2.16 32.98
C LYS A 529 12.95 3.58 32.59
N PHE A 530 12.57 3.80 31.34
CA PHE A 530 12.20 5.13 30.83
C PHE A 530 10.74 5.52 31.10
N PHE A 531 9.93 4.56 31.59
CA PHE A 531 8.48 4.71 31.74
C PHE A 531 8.00 4.51 33.19
N LYS A 532 8.85 3.97 34.08
CA LYS A 532 8.52 3.65 35.49
C LYS A 532 8.08 4.84 36.34
N GLN A 533 8.61 6.03 36.08
CA GLN A 533 8.38 7.20 36.93
C GLN A 533 6.96 7.77 36.74
N ASP A 534 6.39 7.62 35.54
CA ASP A 534 5.11 8.21 35.17
C ASP A 534 3.89 7.32 35.45
N ILE A 535 4.10 6.02 35.73
CA ILE A 535 3.05 5.16 36.31
C ILE A 535 2.54 5.80 37.63
N ALA A 536 3.43 6.49 38.36
CA ALA A 536 3.09 7.24 39.56
C ALA A 536 2.54 8.66 39.29
N ASP A 537 3.04 9.37 38.27
CA ASP A 537 2.72 10.80 38.05
C ASP A 537 1.39 11.06 37.30
N GLN A 538 0.92 10.14 36.44
CA GLN A 538 -0.38 10.28 35.76
C GLN A 538 -1.59 10.33 36.73
N HIS A 539 -1.40 9.96 38.00
CA HIS A 539 -2.41 10.10 39.06
C HIS A 539 -2.78 11.56 39.34
N ARG A 540 -1.85 12.52 39.19
CA ARG A 540 -2.16 13.94 39.45
C ARG A 540 -3.15 14.54 38.44
N ASN A 541 -3.15 14.02 37.21
CA ASN A 541 -4.02 14.52 36.14
C ASN A 541 -5.40 13.85 36.09
N VAL A 542 -5.62 12.75 36.83
CA VAL A 542 -6.91 12.03 36.87
C VAL A 542 -7.84 12.56 37.98
N LEU A 543 -7.29 13.23 39.00
CA LEU A 543 -8.07 13.91 40.05
C LEU A 543 -8.71 15.23 39.56
N ASP A 544 -8.21 15.81 38.48
CA ASP A 544 -8.93 16.83 37.72
C ASP A 544 -9.90 16.11 36.77
N GLY A 545 -11.20 16.25 37.04
CA GLY A 545 -12.32 15.57 36.37
C GLY A 545 -12.53 15.89 34.89
N THR A 546 -11.47 16.14 34.13
CA THR A 546 -11.48 16.05 32.67
C THR A 546 -11.01 14.65 32.30
N SER A 547 -11.92 13.69 32.20
CA SER A 547 -11.72 12.64 31.20
C SER A 547 -11.66 13.39 29.87
N THR A 548 -10.47 13.78 29.42
CA THR A 548 -10.26 14.18 28.04
C THR A 548 -10.71 12.98 27.23
N LYS A 549 -11.95 13.01 26.75
CA LYS A 549 -12.43 12.10 25.71
C LYS A 549 -11.40 12.25 24.61
N THR A 550 -10.48 11.31 24.51
CA THR A 550 -9.65 11.15 23.33
C THR A 550 -10.64 10.95 22.22
N SER A 551 -10.83 11.99 21.40
CA SER A 551 -11.69 11.96 20.23
C SER A 551 -11.10 10.92 19.29
N SER A 552 -11.55 9.66 19.42
CA SER A 552 -11.15 8.62 18.50
C SER A 552 -11.65 9.01 17.13
N ILE A 553 -10.81 8.83 16.11
CA ILE A 553 -11.16 9.07 14.71
C ILE A 553 -12.45 8.34 14.27
N VAL A 554 -12.79 7.24 14.96
CA VAL A 554 -14.04 6.50 14.72
C VAL A 554 -15.25 7.37 15.02
N TYR A 555 -15.23 8.13 16.12
CA TYR A 555 -16.34 9.01 16.50
C TYR A 555 -16.38 10.27 15.64
N THR A 556 -15.23 10.83 15.26
CA THR A 556 -15.19 12.01 14.38
C THR A 556 -15.77 11.69 13.00
N LEU A 557 -15.45 10.51 12.43
CA LEU A 557 -16.02 10.06 11.16
C LEU A 557 -17.52 9.76 11.24
N GLU A 558 -17.99 9.25 12.38
CA GLU A 558 -19.42 9.09 12.62
C GLU A 558 -20.13 10.45 12.67
N GLU A 559 -19.54 11.43 13.36
CA GLU A 559 -20.04 12.80 13.46
C GLU A 559 -20.02 13.51 12.11
N GLU A 560 -18.97 13.36 11.30
CA GLU A 560 -18.90 13.90 9.93
C GLU A 560 -20.01 13.33 9.06
N LEU A 561 -20.23 12.02 9.11
CA LEU A 561 -21.28 11.37 8.31
C LEU A 561 -22.69 11.71 8.82
N GLN A 562 -22.82 11.93 10.13
CA GLN A 562 -24.06 12.40 10.73
C GLN A 562 -24.32 13.87 10.38
N SER A 563 -23.29 14.72 10.33
CA SER A 563 -23.40 16.10 9.84
C SER A 563 -23.76 16.15 8.35
N GLN A 564 -23.25 15.24 7.51
CA GLN A 564 -23.67 15.14 6.11
C GLN A 564 -25.13 14.68 5.97
N ARG A 565 -25.63 13.85 6.89
CA ARG A 565 -27.06 13.49 6.95
C ARG A 565 -27.92 14.63 7.50
N ASP A 566 -27.45 15.33 8.52
CA ASP A 566 -28.14 16.47 9.11
C ASP A 566 -28.17 17.65 8.12
N ILE A 567 -27.13 17.85 7.28
CA ILE A 567 -27.18 18.78 6.14
C ILE A 567 -28.23 18.31 5.11
N SER A 568 -28.38 17.01 4.87
CA SER A 568 -29.43 16.50 3.98
C SER A 568 -30.85 16.56 4.57
N GLU A 569 -30.99 16.58 5.91
CA GLU A 569 -32.27 16.73 6.62
C GLU A 569 -32.61 18.22 6.87
N ASP A 570 -31.62 19.08 7.14
CA ASP A 570 -31.74 20.54 7.16
C ASP A 570 -31.94 21.11 5.75
N GLU A 571 -31.36 20.51 4.70
CA GLU A 571 -31.74 20.80 3.30
C GLU A 571 -33.18 20.36 3.01
N MET A 572 -33.75 19.40 3.76
CA MET A 572 -35.18 19.07 3.70
C MET A 572 -36.09 19.96 4.58
N GLU A 573 -35.54 20.70 5.55
CA GLU A 573 -36.29 21.63 6.41
C GLU A 573 -36.13 23.11 5.98
N TYR A 574 -35.02 23.49 5.33
CA TYR A 574 -34.85 24.75 4.60
C TYR A 574 -35.49 24.74 3.21
N SER A 575 -35.73 23.56 2.61
CA SER A 575 -36.52 23.42 1.36
C SER A 575 -38.04 23.43 1.60
N LYS A 576 -38.52 24.09 2.67
CA LYS A 576 -39.93 24.44 2.85
C LYS A 576 -40.24 25.93 2.82
N SER A 577 -39.26 26.79 2.51
CA SER A 577 -39.53 28.22 2.27
C SER A 577 -38.88 28.85 1.05
N GLU A 578 -38.37 28.07 0.09
CA GLU A 578 -38.14 28.58 -1.27
C GLU A 578 -38.89 27.71 -2.27
N ASN A 579 -40.17 28.06 -2.47
CA ASN A 579 -40.90 27.61 -3.64
C ASN A 579 -40.17 28.18 -4.87
N LEU A 580 -39.40 27.33 -5.57
CA LEU A 580 -38.97 27.55 -6.94
C LEU A 580 -40.15 28.10 -7.74
N THR A 581 -39.96 29.25 -8.37
CA THR A 581 -40.99 29.83 -9.20
C THR A 581 -41.21 28.95 -10.43
N PRO A 582 -42.38 29.01 -11.09
CA PRO A 582 -42.63 28.22 -12.31
C PRO A 582 -41.56 28.40 -13.41
N SER A 583 -40.81 29.51 -13.38
CA SER A 583 -39.67 29.79 -14.26
C SER A 583 -38.50 28.83 -14.03
N ASP A 584 -38.17 28.51 -12.77
CA ASP A 584 -37.01 27.68 -12.43
C ASP A 584 -37.24 26.21 -12.80
N TRP A 585 -38.50 25.76 -12.74
CA TRP A 585 -38.93 24.45 -13.25
C TRP A 585 -38.93 24.39 -14.78
N ASP A 586 -39.14 25.51 -15.46
CA ASP A 586 -39.02 25.60 -16.90
C ASP A 586 -37.55 25.67 -17.34
N ASP A 587 -36.67 26.31 -16.57
CA ASP A 587 -35.24 26.37 -16.84
C ASP A 587 -34.56 25.00 -16.60
N LEU A 588 -34.90 24.30 -15.52
CA LEU A 588 -34.41 22.92 -15.30
C LEU A 588 -34.98 21.94 -16.33
N ARG A 589 -36.26 22.09 -16.73
CA ARG A 589 -36.80 21.32 -17.86
C ARG A 589 -36.09 21.66 -19.16
N GLN A 590 -35.72 22.92 -19.41
CA GLN A 590 -34.98 23.32 -20.61
C GLN A 590 -33.58 22.75 -20.63
N ILE A 591 -32.89 22.71 -19.48
CA ILE A 591 -31.55 22.11 -19.34
C ILE A 591 -31.63 20.59 -19.52
N GLU A 592 -32.60 19.92 -18.88
CA GLU A 592 -32.79 18.48 -19.03
C GLU A 592 -33.22 18.11 -20.47
N ILE A 593 -34.04 18.95 -21.11
CA ILE A 593 -34.40 18.83 -22.54
C ILE A 593 -33.19 19.10 -23.44
N LEU A 594 -32.31 20.06 -23.11
CA LEU A 594 -31.08 20.39 -23.86
C LEU A 594 -30.04 19.28 -23.75
N GLU A 595 -29.84 18.71 -22.56
CA GLU A 595 -28.93 17.58 -22.36
C GLU A 595 -29.47 16.30 -22.98
N GLU A 596 -30.78 16.04 -22.91
CA GLU A 596 -31.44 14.92 -23.62
C GLU A 596 -31.38 15.14 -25.14
N LEU A 597 -31.45 16.39 -25.62
CA LEU A 597 -31.23 16.79 -27.01
C LEU A 597 -29.78 16.60 -27.43
N GLU A 598 -28.79 16.96 -26.63
CA GLU A 598 -27.37 16.76 -26.93
C GLU A 598 -26.98 15.28 -26.89
N ARG A 599 -27.56 14.51 -25.96
CA ARG A 599 -27.36 13.06 -25.88
C ARG A 599 -28.04 12.33 -27.04
N ARG A 600 -29.24 12.77 -27.45
CA ARG A 600 -29.90 12.33 -28.69
C ARG A 600 -29.16 12.81 -29.93
N GLU A 601 -28.61 14.02 -29.97
CA GLU A 601 -27.83 14.51 -31.10
C GLU A 601 -26.51 13.74 -31.23
N MET A 602 -25.82 13.40 -30.14
CA MET A 602 -24.64 12.52 -30.19
C MET A 602 -24.98 11.09 -30.60
N TRP A 603 -26.09 10.52 -30.13
CA TRP A 603 -26.57 9.20 -30.56
C TRP A 603 -27.02 9.19 -32.02
N GLU A 604 -27.77 10.21 -32.45
CA GLU A 604 -28.21 10.38 -33.83
C GLU A 604 -27.05 10.78 -34.76
N LEU A 605 -26.01 11.47 -34.29
CA LEU A 605 -24.76 11.72 -35.05
C LEU A 605 -23.91 10.46 -35.19
N GLY A 606 -23.93 9.56 -34.20
CA GLY A 606 -23.35 8.23 -34.26
C GLY A 606 -24.09 7.30 -35.24
N GLU A 607 -25.42 7.29 -35.21
CA GLU A 607 -26.23 6.45 -36.13
C GLU A 607 -26.33 7.05 -37.56
N ARG A 608 -26.33 8.37 -37.74
CA ARG A 608 -26.37 9.02 -39.07
C ARG A 608 -25.03 8.92 -39.83
N MET A 609 -23.99 8.35 -39.22
CA MET A 609 -22.72 8.05 -39.90
C MET A 609 -22.82 6.80 -40.81
N GLU A 610 -23.90 6.02 -40.71
CA GLU A 610 -24.28 4.97 -41.67
C GLU A 610 -25.56 5.33 -42.43
N ARG A 611 -25.52 6.33 -43.33
CA ARG A 611 -26.10 6.30 -44.69
C ARG A 611 -26.29 7.69 -45.30
N SER A 612 -25.45 7.95 -46.30
CA SER A 612 -25.73 8.69 -47.54
C SER A 612 -26.12 10.19 -47.52
N VAL A 613 -25.16 10.99 -48.01
CA VAL A 613 -25.25 12.01 -49.09
C VAL A 613 -25.97 13.35 -48.80
N GLY A 614 -25.15 14.42 -48.71
CA GLY A 614 -25.54 15.82 -48.95
C GLY A 614 -24.36 16.80 -48.88
N VAL A 615 -23.67 17.04 -50.00
CA VAL A 615 -22.30 17.63 -50.07
C VAL A 615 -22.31 19.08 -50.59
N LEU A 616 -22.91 20.06 -49.89
CA LEU A 616 -22.57 21.47 -50.18
C LEU A 616 -22.66 22.40 -48.96
N ASP A 617 -23.63 22.21 -48.07
CA ASP A 617 -23.66 22.96 -46.80
C ASP A 617 -22.57 22.51 -45.83
N ASN A 618 -22.16 21.23 -45.89
CA ASN A 618 -20.99 20.75 -45.15
C ASN A 618 -19.66 21.37 -45.59
N ILE A 619 -19.54 21.97 -46.78
CA ILE A 619 -18.27 22.63 -47.16
C ILE A 619 -18.24 24.06 -46.63
N ARG A 620 -19.37 24.77 -46.59
CA ARG A 620 -19.45 26.10 -45.96
C ARG A 620 -19.47 26.00 -44.44
N SER A 621 -20.13 24.99 -43.87
CA SER A 621 -20.06 24.71 -42.45
C SER A 621 -18.69 24.15 -42.09
N HIS A 622 -18.04 23.24 -42.84
CA HIS A 622 -16.65 22.88 -42.53
C HIS A 622 -15.66 24.01 -42.75
N VAL A 623 -15.85 24.94 -43.70
CA VAL A 623 -14.95 26.11 -43.80
C VAL A 623 -15.21 27.08 -42.65
N LYS A 624 -16.47 27.34 -42.27
CA LYS A 624 -16.81 28.13 -41.07
C LYS A 624 -16.52 27.43 -39.75
N ARG A 625 -16.48 26.10 -39.70
CA ARG A 625 -16.20 25.24 -38.53
C ARG A 625 -14.73 24.88 -38.46
N VAL A 626 -13.95 25.04 -39.54
CA VAL A 626 -12.48 25.06 -39.54
C VAL A 626 -11.95 26.47 -39.27
N GLU A 627 -12.66 27.52 -39.72
CA GLU A 627 -12.41 28.90 -39.29
C GLU A 627 -12.86 29.10 -37.83
N LYS A 628 -14.03 28.58 -37.43
CA LYS A 628 -14.43 28.52 -36.02
C LYS A 628 -13.57 27.57 -35.22
N SER A 629 -13.17 26.38 -35.66
CA SER A 629 -12.24 25.56 -34.85
C SER A 629 -10.87 26.22 -34.73
N LYS A 630 -10.43 27.03 -35.71
CA LYS A 630 -9.23 27.89 -35.57
C LYS A 630 -9.44 29.11 -34.66
N PHE A 631 -10.68 29.48 -34.38
CA PHE A 631 -11.06 30.56 -33.45
C PHE A 631 -11.47 30.03 -32.07
N GLU A 632 -12.00 28.82 -31.98
CA GLU A 632 -12.39 28.07 -30.77
C GLU A 632 -11.15 27.35 -30.19
N GLU A 633 -10.12 27.01 -30.99
CA GLU A 633 -8.73 26.80 -30.51
C GLU A 633 -8.07 28.10 -29.97
N ASN A 634 -8.73 29.25 -30.13
CA ASN A 634 -8.27 30.55 -29.60
C ASN A 634 -9.16 31.10 -28.46
N GLU A 635 -10.18 30.37 -28.00
CA GLU A 635 -10.62 30.51 -26.60
C GLU A 635 -9.60 29.77 -25.74
N ARG A 636 -8.38 30.33 -25.71
CA ARG A 636 -7.31 29.83 -24.87
C ARG A 636 -7.76 29.98 -23.44
N ASP A 637 -7.60 28.90 -22.68
CA ASP A 637 -7.63 28.93 -21.22
C ASP A 637 -6.85 30.15 -20.73
N GLU A 638 -7.38 30.92 -19.77
CA GLU A 638 -6.71 32.15 -19.31
C GLU A 638 -5.27 31.85 -18.84
N GLY A 639 -5.04 30.63 -18.34
CA GLY A 639 -3.72 30.10 -18.02
C GLY A 639 -2.78 29.91 -19.22
N GLU A 640 -3.27 29.49 -20.39
CA GLU A 640 -2.46 29.39 -21.61
C GLU A 640 -2.12 30.76 -22.19
N LEU A 641 -3.02 31.74 -22.08
CA LEU A 641 -2.77 33.13 -22.50
C LEU A 641 -1.66 33.79 -21.71
N VAL A 642 -1.70 33.68 -20.38
CA VAL A 642 -0.66 34.23 -19.49
C VAL A 642 0.71 33.63 -19.80
N ARG A 643 0.78 32.32 -20.11
CA ARG A 643 2.04 31.64 -20.43
C ARG A 643 2.59 31.95 -21.81
N THR A 644 1.74 32.22 -22.80
CA THR A 644 2.24 32.65 -24.14
C THR A 644 3.00 33.99 -24.12
N GLY A 645 2.92 34.77 -23.04
CA GLY A 645 3.72 35.97 -22.82
C GLY A 645 5.03 35.77 -22.04
N GLN A 646 5.33 34.55 -21.56
CA GLN A 646 6.50 34.27 -20.72
C GLN A 646 7.66 33.62 -21.50
N PRO A 647 8.92 33.94 -21.16
CA PRO A 647 10.08 33.38 -21.85
C PRO A 647 10.48 31.97 -21.37
N LEU A 648 9.96 31.51 -20.22
CA LEU A 648 10.32 30.24 -19.57
C LEU A 648 9.06 29.52 -19.06
N CYS A 649 9.01 28.19 -19.23
CA CYS A 649 8.06 27.32 -18.56
C CYS A 649 8.75 26.04 -18.05
N ILE A 650 8.52 25.70 -16.79
CA ILE A 650 9.08 24.51 -16.13
C ILE A 650 7.96 23.46 -15.98
N TYR A 651 8.21 22.26 -16.48
CA TYR A 651 7.26 21.15 -16.38
C TYR A 651 7.57 20.27 -15.18
N GLU A 652 6.56 20.00 -14.36
CA GLU A 652 6.61 18.97 -13.32
C GLU A 652 5.89 17.73 -13.82
N ILE A 653 6.64 16.64 -14.01
CA ILE A 653 6.08 15.37 -14.47
C ILE A 653 5.72 14.56 -13.24
N TYR A 654 4.46 14.15 -13.15
CA TYR A 654 3.96 13.44 -11.98
C TYR A 654 3.03 12.30 -12.39
N ARG A 655 2.82 11.39 -11.45
CA ARG A 655 1.85 10.31 -11.57
C ARG A 655 0.94 10.34 -10.35
N GLY A 656 -0.38 10.36 -10.58
CA GLY A 656 -1.35 10.43 -9.48
C GLY A 656 -1.58 11.85 -8.97
N THR A 657 -2.02 11.99 -7.72
CA THR A 657 -2.14 13.29 -7.04
C THR A 657 -0.80 13.82 -6.51
N GLY A 658 0.30 13.09 -6.65
CA GLY A 658 1.62 13.43 -6.13
C GLY A 658 2.33 14.66 -6.72
N ALA A 659 1.64 15.55 -7.44
CA ALA A 659 2.17 16.86 -7.78
C ALA A 659 1.83 17.89 -6.70
N TRP A 660 2.84 18.65 -6.30
CA TRP A 660 2.77 19.59 -5.18
C TRP A 660 1.88 20.80 -5.51
N PRO A 661 0.66 20.91 -4.96
CA PRO A 661 -0.31 21.92 -5.41
C PRO A 661 0.21 23.36 -5.27
N PHE A 662 1.12 23.60 -4.32
CA PHE A 662 1.68 24.92 -4.07
C PHE A 662 2.62 25.43 -5.17
N LEU A 663 3.22 24.57 -5.99
CA LEU A 663 4.09 25.00 -7.10
C LEU A 663 3.29 25.56 -8.28
N HIS A 664 2.02 25.19 -8.42
CA HIS A 664 1.22 25.49 -9.60
C HIS A 664 0.24 26.65 -9.43
N ASN A 665 0.37 27.42 -8.33
CA ASN A 665 -0.39 28.65 -8.12
C ASN A 665 0.16 29.84 -8.96
N GLY A 666 1.14 29.62 -9.83
CA GLY A 666 1.76 30.62 -10.71
C GLY A 666 1.99 30.12 -12.15
N ALA A 667 2.36 31.04 -13.05
CA ALA A 667 2.51 30.74 -14.48
C ALA A 667 3.81 30.00 -14.86
N LEU A 668 4.82 29.98 -13.97
CA LEU A 668 6.14 29.40 -14.25
C LEU A 668 6.10 27.87 -14.35
N TYR A 669 5.33 27.19 -13.48
CA TYR A 669 5.24 25.74 -13.46
C TYR A 669 3.97 25.23 -14.14
N ARG A 670 4.07 24.11 -14.87
CA ARG A 670 2.93 23.38 -15.47
C ARG A 670 3.06 21.90 -15.19
N GLY A 671 1.97 21.25 -14.77
CA GLY A 671 1.98 19.82 -14.49
C GLY A 671 1.78 18.98 -15.76
N ILE A 672 2.41 17.80 -15.79
CA ILE A 672 2.17 16.75 -16.79
C ILE A 672 1.75 15.49 -16.06
N SER A 673 0.51 15.05 -16.28
CA SER A 673 -0.01 13.84 -15.66
C SER A 673 0.28 12.62 -16.52
N LEU A 674 1.01 11.64 -15.97
CA LEU A 674 1.23 10.33 -16.57
C LEU A 674 0.03 9.37 -16.39
N SER A 675 -1.05 9.81 -15.72
CA SER A 675 -2.26 9.00 -15.47
C SER A 675 -3.54 9.81 -15.69
N LYS A 676 -4.52 9.23 -16.40
CA LYS A 676 -5.82 9.87 -16.62
C LYS A 676 -6.65 10.01 -15.34
N ILE A 677 -6.53 9.05 -14.42
CA ILE A 677 -7.29 9.00 -13.17
C ILE A 677 -6.67 9.96 -12.14
N GLY A 678 -5.35 10.15 -12.20
CA GLY A 678 -4.60 11.04 -11.32
C GLY A 678 -4.56 12.50 -11.74
N GLN A 679 -5.22 12.87 -12.85
CA GLN A 679 -5.24 14.27 -13.28
C GLN A 679 -5.97 15.13 -12.24
N ARG A 680 -5.38 16.28 -11.91
CA ARG A 680 -5.95 17.21 -10.95
C ARG A 680 -7.18 17.88 -11.58
N PRO A 681 -8.32 17.96 -10.86
CA PRO A 681 -9.60 18.38 -11.44
C PRO A 681 -9.73 19.88 -11.73
N ILE A 682 -8.83 20.74 -11.23
CA ILE A 682 -8.94 22.21 -11.29
C ILE A 682 -7.73 22.87 -12.00
N SER A 683 -6.75 22.10 -12.50
CA SER A 683 -5.52 22.64 -13.09
C SER A 683 -5.35 22.35 -14.58
N ASP A 684 -4.73 23.31 -15.28
CA ASP A 684 -4.30 23.24 -16.69
C ASP A 684 -3.08 22.30 -16.88
N ASP A 685 -3.25 21.05 -16.46
CA ASP A 685 -2.23 20.00 -16.61
C ASP A 685 -2.37 19.24 -17.92
N ILE A 686 -1.24 18.85 -18.49
CA ILE A 686 -1.19 18.13 -19.76
C ILE A 686 -1.48 16.65 -19.53
N ASP A 687 -2.48 16.10 -20.22
CA ASP A 687 -2.74 14.65 -20.28
C ASP A 687 -1.70 13.97 -21.19
N ALA A 688 -0.70 13.32 -20.58
CA ALA A 688 0.32 12.59 -21.30
C ALA A 688 -0.22 11.35 -22.02
N VAL A 689 -1.14 10.62 -21.39
CA VAL A 689 -1.69 9.35 -21.91
C VAL A 689 -2.60 9.62 -23.11
N GLY A 690 -3.35 10.73 -23.08
CA GLY A 690 -4.17 11.17 -24.21
C GLY A 690 -3.36 11.52 -25.45
N ARG A 691 -2.15 12.05 -25.29
CA ARG A 691 -1.28 12.48 -26.39
C ARG A 691 -0.38 11.37 -26.93
N LEU A 692 0.26 10.60 -26.05
CA LEU A 692 1.19 9.54 -26.42
C LEU A 692 0.62 8.18 -25.98
N PRO A 693 -0.06 7.42 -26.88
CA PRO A 693 -0.79 6.20 -26.50
C PRO A 693 0.07 5.09 -25.87
N ILE A 694 1.39 5.10 -26.09
CA ILE A 694 2.29 4.11 -25.48
C ILE A 694 2.33 4.20 -23.95
N LEU A 695 2.05 5.38 -23.40
CA LEU A 695 1.98 5.60 -21.95
C LEU A 695 0.69 5.03 -21.33
N ASN A 696 -0.27 4.59 -22.15
CA ASN A 696 -1.46 3.87 -21.70
C ASN A 696 -1.15 2.39 -21.40
N GLU A 697 -0.08 1.83 -21.97
CA GLU A 697 0.38 0.49 -21.63
C GLU A 697 1.17 0.55 -20.33
N THR A 698 0.73 -0.18 -19.30
CA THR A 698 1.36 -0.16 -17.96
C THR A 698 2.84 -0.50 -18.01
N ASP A 699 3.22 -1.43 -18.90
CA ASP A 699 4.59 -1.90 -19.05
C ASP A 699 5.53 -0.79 -19.52
N TYR A 700 5.13 0.04 -20.49
CA TYR A 700 5.97 1.14 -20.98
C TYR A 700 5.82 2.42 -20.16
N SER A 701 4.64 2.66 -19.58
CA SER A 701 4.41 3.79 -18.67
C SER A 701 5.36 3.73 -17.47
N ASP A 702 5.53 2.54 -16.88
CA ASP A 702 6.44 2.33 -15.74
C ASP A 702 7.91 2.42 -16.15
N VAL A 703 8.25 1.88 -17.34
CA VAL A 703 9.64 1.79 -17.81
C VAL A 703 10.19 3.14 -18.27
N LEU A 704 9.39 3.94 -18.99
CA LEU A 704 9.81 5.25 -19.50
C LEU A 704 9.77 6.35 -18.42
N GLY A 705 8.91 6.22 -17.42
CA GLY A 705 8.83 7.14 -16.28
C GLY A 705 8.71 8.61 -16.70
N GLU A 706 9.52 9.48 -16.07
CA GLU A 706 9.51 10.93 -16.34
C GLU A 706 9.91 11.26 -17.80
N VAL A 707 10.81 10.50 -18.43
CA VAL A 707 11.20 10.76 -19.83
C VAL A 707 10.03 10.54 -20.80
N GLY A 708 9.08 9.67 -20.45
CA GLY A 708 7.83 9.54 -21.19
C GLY A 708 7.03 10.85 -21.26
N GLY A 709 7.02 11.64 -20.17
CA GLY A 709 6.40 12.96 -20.16
C GLY A 709 7.21 13.99 -20.98
N MET A 710 8.53 13.89 -21.02
CA MET A 710 9.35 14.74 -21.89
C MET A 710 9.07 14.48 -23.38
N PHE A 711 8.87 13.21 -23.77
CA PHE A 711 8.47 12.83 -25.13
C PHE A 711 7.11 13.42 -25.53
N VAL A 712 6.18 13.52 -24.58
CA VAL A 712 4.85 14.13 -24.81
C VAL A 712 4.96 15.62 -25.13
N VAL A 713 5.85 16.36 -24.45
CA VAL A 713 6.06 17.79 -24.71
C VAL A 713 6.73 18.00 -26.08
N ALA A 714 7.66 17.12 -26.44
CA ALA A 714 8.32 17.18 -27.74
C ALA A 714 7.38 16.82 -28.90
N ASP A 715 6.37 15.96 -28.68
CA ASP A 715 5.36 15.63 -29.68
C ASP A 715 4.50 16.85 -30.02
N LYS A 716 4.73 17.43 -31.22
CA LYS A 716 4.14 18.70 -31.66
C LYS A 716 4.36 19.83 -30.67
N ILE A 717 5.62 20.11 -30.37
CA ILE A 717 6.04 21.10 -29.38
C ILE A 717 5.32 22.45 -29.54
N ASP A 718 5.13 22.94 -30.78
CA ASP A 718 4.45 24.21 -31.07
C ASP A 718 2.99 24.30 -30.55
N ALA A 719 2.36 23.15 -30.30
CA ALA A 719 1.01 23.08 -29.76
C ALA A 719 0.97 23.32 -28.24
N ILE A 720 2.02 22.91 -27.51
CA ILE A 720 2.06 22.94 -26.04
C ILE A 720 3.01 24.03 -25.52
N HIS A 721 4.20 24.09 -26.11
CA HIS A 721 5.32 24.89 -25.63
C HIS A 721 5.75 25.87 -26.74
N LYS A 722 5.43 27.14 -26.51
CA LYS A 722 5.84 28.28 -27.34
C LYS A 722 7.01 29.10 -26.76
N PRO A 723 7.30 29.06 -25.43
CA PRO A 723 8.46 29.78 -24.89
C PRO A 723 9.80 29.34 -25.52
N PRO A 724 10.79 30.25 -25.55
CA PRO A 724 12.15 29.93 -26.01
C PRO A 724 12.95 29.04 -25.06
N TRP A 725 12.54 28.95 -23.78
CA TRP A 725 13.19 28.12 -22.77
C TRP A 725 12.23 27.15 -22.11
N ILE A 726 12.73 25.94 -21.88
CA ILE A 726 12.01 24.83 -21.28
C ILE A 726 12.78 24.28 -20.08
N GLY A 727 12.06 23.98 -19.01
CA GLY A 727 12.62 23.30 -17.84
C GLY A 727 11.84 22.07 -17.46
N PHE A 728 12.50 21.18 -16.74
CA PHE A 728 11.88 20.02 -16.11
C PHE A 728 12.31 19.91 -14.66
N GLN A 729 11.35 19.61 -13.80
CA GLN A 729 11.55 19.33 -12.39
C GLN A 729 10.90 18.00 -12.06
N SER A 730 11.66 17.13 -11.39
CA SER A 730 11.10 15.88 -10.86
C SER A 730 10.12 16.18 -9.73
N TRP A 731 9.00 15.47 -9.66
CA TRP A 731 8.05 15.57 -8.55
C TRP A 731 8.69 15.18 -7.20
N ARG A 732 9.74 14.34 -7.22
CA ARG A 732 10.53 13.95 -6.04
C ARG A 732 11.34 15.13 -5.46
N ALA A 733 11.78 16.03 -6.34
CA ALA A 733 12.50 17.23 -5.94
C ALA A 733 11.59 18.25 -5.22
N ALA A 734 10.32 18.32 -5.61
CA ALA A 734 9.38 19.28 -5.06
C ALA A 734 8.90 18.95 -3.62
N GLY A 735 8.96 17.69 -3.20
CA GLY A 735 8.40 17.25 -1.91
C GLY A 735 9.24 17.55 -0.67
N LYS A 736 10.47 18.01 -0.85
CA LYS A 736 11.41 18.28 0.24
C LYS A 736 11.37 19.74 0.72
N LYS A 737 10.17 20.33 0.83
CA LYS A 737 10.03 21.64 1.47
C LYS A 737 10.13 21.47 2.98
N ASN A 738 11.28 21.84 3.53
CA ASN A 738 11.55 21.74 4.95
C ASN A 738 10.50 22.50 5.80
N VAL A 739 9.78 21.73 6.61
CA VAL A 739 9.08 22.13 7.85
C VAL A 739 10.12 22.44 8.94
N ILE A 740 11.23 23.11 8.59
CA ILE A 740 12.24 23.51 9.57
C ILE A 740 11.81 24.87 10.13
N GLY A 741 11.08 24.82 11.22
CA GLY A 741 11.06 25.92 12.17
C GLY A 741 12.47 26.13 12.71
N LYS A 742 13.05 27.30 12.44
CA LYS A 742 14.10 27.98 13.21
C LYS A 742 14.98 27.09 14.10
N SER A 743 15.98 26.43 13.54
CA SER A 743 17.24 26.21 14.24
C SER A 743 18.39 26.39 13.27
N GLU A 744 19.20 27.41 13.51
CA GLU A 744 20.49 27.65 12.86
C GLU A 744 21.42 26.46 13.14
N LEU A 745 21.42 25.45 12.26
CA LEU A 745 22.51 24.50 11.95
C LEU A 745 21.89 23.23 11.30
N SER A 746 21.53 23.29 10.03
CA SER A 746 21.58 22.10 9.17
C SER A 746 21.71 22.55 7.71
N LEU A 747 22.78 22.07 7.07
CA LEU A 747 23.19 22.40 5.70
C LEU A 747 22.05 22.22 4.67
N ASP A 748 22.12 23.09 3.67
CA ASP A 748 21.20 23.33 2.56
C ASP A 748 20.86 22.08 1.74
N TYR A 749 19.60 21.62 1.79
CA TYR A 749 19.04 20.69 0.81
C TYR A 749 17.59 21.07 0.48
N LEU A 750 17.38 22.32 0.09
CA LEU A 750 16.14 22.75 -0.58
C LEU A 750 16.24 22.32 -2.05
N VAL A 751 15.24 21.57 -2.52
CA VAL A 751 15.31 20.93 -3.86
C VAL A 751 14.36 21.61 -4.88
N ALA A 752 13.39 22.40 -4.41
CA ALA A 752 12.61 23.33 -5.23
C ALA A 752 13.22 24.74 -5.18
N LEU A 753 13.07 25.52 -6.26
CA LEU A 753 13.57 26.89 -6.34
C LEU A 753 12.82 27.82 -5.37
N SER A 754 13.56 28.68 -4.68
CA SER A 754 13.00 29.81 -3.94
C SER A 754 12.46 30.88 -4.90
N ILE A 755 11.62 31.78 -4.39
CA ILE A 755 11.11 32.90 -5.19
C ILE A 755 12.27 33.78 -5.67
N GLU A 756 13.31 33.94 -4.87
CA GLU A 756 14.53 34.66 -5.22
C GLU A 756 15.27 33.98 -6.38
N ALA A 757 15.51 32.67 -6.32
CA ALA A 757 16.18 31.92 -7.38
C ALA A 757 15.35 31.89 -8.68
N GLU A 758 14.03 31.79 -8.58
CA GLU A 758 13.14 31.90 -9.75
C GLU A 758 13.24 33.25 -10.44
N ASN A 759 13.35 34.34 -9.68
CA ASN A 759 13.48 35.67 -10.27
C ASN A 759 14.83 35.84 -10.97
N VAL A 760 15.93 35.35 -10.37
CA VAL A 760 17.25 35.33 -10.98
C VAL A 760 17.23 34.56 -12.31
N LEU A 761 16.63 33.38 -12.32
CA LEU A 761 16.49 32.56 -13.53
C LEU A 761 15.70 33.28 -14.63
N ARG A 762 14.59 33.96 -14.28
CA ARG A 762 13.80 34.74 -15.25
C ARG A 762 14.59 35.92 -15.83
N GLU A 763 15.37 36.62 -15.01
CA GLU A 763 16.20 37.75 -15.46
C GLU A 763 17.29 37.31 -16.44
N ILE A 764 17.95 36.18 -16.15
CA ILE A 764 19.00 35.62 -17.01
C ILE A 764 18.43 35.18 -18.36
N VAL A 765 17.34 34.41 -18.31
CA VAL A 765 16.64 33.92 -19.52
C VAL A 765 16.09 35.08 -20.37
N GLY A 766 15.69 36.18 -19.74
CA GLY A 766 15.23 37.39 -20.44
C GLY A 766 16.35 38.19 -21.12
N ASN A 767 17.57 38.14 -20.58
CA ASN A 767 18.72 38.93 -21.06
C ASN A 767 19.61 38.16 -22.04
N GLU A 768 19.80 36.85 -21.85
CA GLU A 768 20.62 36.00 -22.71
C GLU A 768 19.79 35.35 -23.82
N THR A 769 19.87 35.92 -25.02
CA THR A 769 19.09 35.42 -26.18
C THR A 769 19.77 34.30 -26.97
N ASN A 770 21.06 34.03 -26.74
CA ASN A 770 21.79 32.99 -27.49
C ASN A 770 22.93 32.40 -26.65
N GLY A 771 22.68 31.27 -26.02
CA GLY A 771 23.71 30.47 -25.36
C GLY A 771 23.29 29.02 -25.25
N ASP A 772 24.17 28.12 -25.67
CA ASP A 772 24.05 26.68 -25.49
C ASP A 772 24.34 26.31 -24.02
N ILE A 773 23.49 26.78 -23.10
CA ILE A 773 23.66 26.69 -21.65
C ILE A 773 22.55 25.84 -21.04
N ILE A 774 22.90 25.04 -20.02
CA ILE A 774 21.97 24.28 -19.20
C ILE A 774 22.18 24.69 -17.75
N TYR A 775 21.10 25.12 -17.11
CA TYR A 775 21.07 25.44 -15.68
C TYR A 775 20.54 24.25 -14.90
N TYR A 776 21.26 23.81 -13.87
CA TYR A 776 20.90 22.69 -12.98
C TYR A 776 20.80 23.15 -11.53
N TRP A 777 19.93 22.55 -10.71
CA TRP A 777 19.84 22.91 -9.28
C TRP A 777 19.53 21.73 -8.33
N ALA A 778 18.67 20.80 -8.73
CA ALA A 778 18.24 19.71 -7.85
C ALA A 778 19.13 18.47 -8.01
N SER A 779 19.62 17.93 -6.90
CA SER A 779 20.31 16.64 -6.83
C SER A 779 19.31 15.48 -6.72
N MET A 780 19.60 14.35 -7.38
CA MET A 780 18.85 13.10 -7.18
C MET A 780 18.86 12.69 -5.70
N ASP A 781 17.78 12.06 -5.26
CA ASP A 781 17.65 11.59 -3.88
C ASP A 781 18.56 10.39 -3.59
N LEU A 782 19.79 10.66 -3.18
CA LEU A 782 20.71 9.65 -2.65
C LEU A 782 20.49 9.39 -1.14
N GLY A 783 19.50 10.05 -0.52
CA GLY A 783 19.36 10.17 0.93
C GLY A 783 20.55 10.91 1.56
N ASN A 784 20.43 11.41 2.79
CA ASN A 784 21.60 11.82 3.61
C ASN A 784 22.64 10.68 3.61
N THR A 785 23.64 10.81 2.73
CA THR A 785 24.77 9.91 2.67
C THR A 785 25.68 10.20 3.85
N THR A 786 26.16 9.14 4.49
CA THR A 786 27.32 9.21 5.39
C THR A 786 28.64 9.11 4.63
N VAL A 787 28.54 8.90 3.31
CA VAL A 787 29.66 8.79 2.37
C VAL A 787 29.82 10.15 1.69
N ASP A 788 31.04 10.70 1.75
CA ASP A 788 31.43 11.86 0.95
C ASP A 788 31.19 11.53 -0.53
N ILE A 789 30.24 12.24 -1.13
CA ILE A 789 29.89 12.13 -2.55
C ILE A 789 31.13 12.44 -3.42
N ASP A 790 32.04 13.27 -2.90
CA ASP A 790 33.33 13.67 -3.46
C ASP A 790 34.28 12.50 -3.78
N VAL A 791 33.98 11.25 -3.41
CA VAL A 791 34.84 10.07 -3.62
C VAL A 791 34.34 9.14 -4.76
N LEU A 792 33.09 9.28 -5.22
CA LEU A 792 32.50 8.36 -6.21
C LEU A 792 32.48 8.96 -7.62
N ASP A 793 32.98 8.21 -8.61
CA ASP A 793 32.91 8.62 -10.03
C ASP A 793 31.47 8.47 -10.61
N PHE A 794 31.17 9.19 -11.69
CA PHE A 794 29.83 9.22 -12.31
C PHE A 794 29.29 7.81 -12.61
N TRP A 795 30.11 6.95 -13.21
CA TRP A 795 29.69 5.61 -13.61
C TRP A 795 29.48 4.69 -12.39
N SER A 796 30.23 4.86 -11.31
CA SER A 796 30.00 4.13 -10.04
C SER A 796 28.70 4.56 -9.37
N VAL A 797 28.33 5.84 -9.46
CA VAL A 797 27.01 6.31 -9.00
C VAL A 797 25.92 5.66 -9.86
N CYS A 798 26.07 5.66 -11.19
CA CYS A 798 25.09 5.01 -12.08
C CYS A 798 24.98 3.50 -11.83
N ASP A 799 26.10 2.80 -11.66
CA ASP A 799 26.16 1.37 -11.36
C ASP A 799 25.48 1.10 -10.01
N SER A 800 25.71 1.93 -9.00
CA SER A 800 25.06 1.80 -7.69
C SER A 800 23.54 1.91 -7.79
N LEU A 801 23.02 2.83 -8.63
CA LEU A 801 21.60 3.04 -8.85
C LEU A 801 20.92 1.93 -9.68
N ASN A 802 21.67 1.15 -10.45
CA ASN A 802 21.15 0.20 -11.44
C ASN A 802 21.75 -1.21 -11.29
N ALA A 803 21.81 -1.70 -10.05
CA ALA A 803 22.23 -3.07 -9.73
C ALA A 803 23.61 -3.48 -10.28
N GLY A 804 24.54 -2.53 -10.44
CA GLY A 804 25.91 -2.76 -10.89
C GLY A 804 26.11 -2.88 -12.40
N ASN A 805 25.03 -2.82 -13.19
CA ASN A 805 25.09 -3.09 -14.63
C ASN A 805 25.02 -1.84 -15.53
N CYS A 806 24.89 -0.63 -14.97
CA CYS A 806 24.69 0.60 -15.76
C CYS A 806 25.76 0.76 -16.83
N ARG A 807 27.04 0.64 -16.48
CA ARG A 807 28.17 0.83 -17.40
C ARG A 807 28.11 -0.12 -18.59
N THR A 808 27.88 -1.40 -18.31
CA THR A 808 27.83 -2.45 -19.35
C THR A 808 26.63 -2.27 -20.26
N VAL A 809 25.46 -2.00 -19.69
CA VAL A 809 24.21 -1.82 -20.44
C VAL A 809 24.28 -0.55 -21.27
N PHE A 810 24.78 0.56 -20.71
CA PHE A 810 24.96 1.81 -21.43
C PHE A 810 25.92 1.64 -22.61
N GLU A 811 27.08 0.99 -22.38
CA GLU A 811 28.05 0.72 -23.43
C GLU A 811 27.45 -0.11 -24.57
N ASP A 812 26.72 -1.18 -24.24
CA ASP A 812 26.08 -2.05 -25.22
C ASP A 812 24.96 -1.34 -25.98
N SER A 813 24.14 -0.52 -25.29
CA SER A 813 23.10 0.29 -25.92
C SER A 813 23.70 1.33 -26.85
N PHE A 814 24.73 2.05 -26.42
CA PHE A 814 25.41 3.06 -27.24
C PHE A 814 26.07 2.41 -28.48
N ARG A 815 26.71 1.25 -28.30
CA ARG A 815 27.28 0.43 -29.38
C ARG A 815 26.20 -0.01 -30.37
N GLN A 816 25.06 -0.48 -29.86
CA GLN A 816 23.92 -0.92 -30.67
C GLN A 816 23.26 0.24 -31.43
N MET A 817 23.20 1.44 -30.84
CA MET A 817 22.60 2.62 -31.45
C MET A 817 23.40 3.11 -32.67
N TYR A 818 24.74 3.17 -32.58
CA TYR A 818 25.61 3.60 -33.67
C TYR A 818 26.18 2.45 -34.52
N ASN A 819 25.83 1.19 -34.23
CA ASN A 819 26.40 -0.02 -34.85
C ASN A 819 27.94 -0.04 -34.82
N LEU A 820 28.54 0.24 -33.65
CA LEU A 820 29.99 0.28 -33.51
C LEU A 820 30.63 -1.12 -33.46
N PRO A 821 31.82 -1.34 -34.05
CA PRO A 821 32.55 -2.61 -33.97
C PRO A 821 32.90 -2.97 -32.52
N HIS A 822 32.99 -4.26 -32.19
CA HIS A 822 33.30 -4.75 -30.84
C HIS A 822 34.64 -4.21 -30.27
N ASP A 823 35.61 -3.95 -31.13
CA ASP A 823 36.95 -3.49 -30.72
C ASP A 823 37.01 -2.00 -30.34
N MET A 824 35.95 -1.23 -30.61
CA MET A 824 35.88 0.20 -30.29
C MET A 824 35.27 0.40 -28.89
N PRO A 825 35.85 1.26 -28.02
CA PRO A 825 35.21 1.61 -26.75
C PRO A 825 33.95 2.43 -27.01
N ALA A 826 32.83 2.02 -26.40
CA ALA A 826 31.52 2.67 -26.59
C ALA A 826 30.97 3.34 -25.32
N LEU A 827 31.78 3.40 -24.25
CA LEU A 827 31.43 4.10 -23.01
C LEU A 827 32.02 5.53 -23.02
N PRO A 828 31.19 6.58 -22.97
CA PRO A 828 31.66 7.96 -22.93
C PRO A 828 32.47 8.28 -21.66
N TYR A 829 33.55 9.06 -21.81
CA TYR A 829 34.37 9.49 -20.69
C TYR A 829 33.65 10.53 -19.83
N MET A 830 33.53 10.24 -18.53
CA MET A 830 32.93 11.14 -17.55
C MET A 830 33.96 11.48 -16.46
N PRO A 831 34.00 12.72 -15.94
CA PRO A 831 34.90 13.12 -14.85
C PRO A 831 34.76 12.25 -13.59
N SER A 832 35.86 12.08 -12.84
CA SER A 832 35.97 11.20 -11.65
C SER A 832 36.16 11.96 -10.34
N ASP A 833 35.85 13.24 -10.34
CA ASP A 833 36.03 14.23 -9.28
C ASP A 833 34.81 14.37 -8.35
N GLY A 834 33.75 13.59 -8.58
CA GLY A 834 32.64 13.44 -7.62
C GLY A 834 31.74 14.67 -7.46
N ASP A 835 31.90 15.69 -8.30
CA ASP A 835 31.14 16.94 -8.19
C ASP A 835 29.62 16.71 -8.35
N LEU A 836 28.85 17.56 -7.65
CA LEU A 836 27.38 17.55 -7.55
C LEU A 836 26.68 17.40 -8.90
N TRP A 837 27.28 17.94 -9.97
CA TRP A 837 26.79 17.89 -11.34
C TRP A 837 26.33 16.51 -11.80
N SER A 838 27.11 15.47 -11.46
CA SER A 838 26.88 14.09 -11.88
C SER A 838 25.52 13.54 -11.44
N ILE A 839 24.94 14.15 -10.41
CA ILE A 839 23.73 13.70 -9.72
C ILE A 839 22.57 14.69 -9.92
N LEU A 840 22.76 15.81 -10.61
CA LEU A 840 21.69 16.79 -10.82
C LEU A 840 20.63 16.26 -11.80
N ASN A 841 19.34 16.41 -11.46
CA ASN A 841 18.21 15.87 -12.23
C ASN A 841 17.19 16.92 -12.69
N SER A 842 17.15 18.11 -12.08
CA SER A 842 16.25 19.20 -12.50
C SER A 842 17.05 20.28 -13.21
N TRP A 843 16.55 20.69 -14.38
CA TRP A 843 17.28 21.53 -15.31
C TRP A 843 16.38 22.42 -16.17
N VAL A 844 16.99 23.48 -16.71
CA VAL A 844 16.38 24.43 -17.66
C VAL A 844 17.37 24.65 -18.81
N MET A 845 16.88 24.57 -20.04
CA MET A 845 17.68 24.77 -21.25
C MET A 845 16.86 25.42 -22.39
N PRO A 846 17.51 25.96 -23.43
CA PRO A 846 16.82 26.45 -24.62
C PRO A 846 16.02 25.35 -25.31
N THR A 847 14.83 25.70 -25.83
CA THR A 847 13.94 24.76 -26.54
C THR A 847 14.62 24.04 -27.72
N PRO A 848 15.50 24.67 -28.53
CA PRO A 848 16.24 23.94 -29.57
C PRO A 848 17.17 22.85 -29.02
N SER A 849 17.90 23.14 -27.93
CA SER A 849 18.78 22.19 -27.24
C SER A 849 17.99 21.01 -26.68
N PHE A 850 16.80 21.28 -26.13
CA PHE A 850 15.89 20.23 -25.67
C PHE A 850 15.46 19.28 -26.79
N LEU A 851 15.13 19.80 -27.97
CA LEU A 851 14.75 18.95 -29.11
C LEU A 851 15.91 18.02 -29.55
N GLU A 852 17.15 18.54 -29.56
CA GLU A 852 18.33 17.71 -29.85
C GLU A 852 18.53 16.59 -28.80
N PHE A 853 18.35 16.91 -27.52
CA PHE A 853 18.40 15.93 -26.45
C PHE A 853 17.30 14.86 -26.57
N ILE A 854 16.09 15.26 -26.95
CA ILE A 854 14.97 14.32 -27.16
C ILE A 854 15.24 13.38 -28.32
N MET A 855 15.79 13.87 -29.43
CA MET A 855 16.18 13.01 -30.56
C MET A 855 17.21 11.95 -30.12
N PHE A 856 18.24 12.36 -29.38
CA PHE A 856 19.23 11.43 -28.84
C PHE A 856 18.61 10.40 -27.87
N SER A 857 17.81 10.86 -26.90
CA SER A 857 17.22 9.99 -25.88
C SER A 857 16.24 8.97 -26.46
N ARG A 858 15.48 9.31 -27.50
CA ARG A 858 14.58 8.38 -28.20
C ARG A 858 15.33 7.28 -28.93
N LEU A 859 16.42 7.62 -29.64
CA LEU A 859 17.30 6.64 -30.29
C LEU A 859 17.95 5.72 -29.25
N PHE A 860 18.40 6.29 -28.14
CA PHE A 860 19.05 5.55 -27.07
C PHE A 860 18.09 4.57 -26.39
N VAL A 861 16.86 5.01 -26.04
CA VAL A 861 15.83 4.15 -25.42
C VAL A 861 15.46 2.96 -26.30
N ASP A 862 15.36 3.15 -27.61
CA ASP A 862 15.10 2.04 -28.54
C ASP A 862 16.25 1.01 -28.51
N SER A 863 17.50 1.48 -28.52
CA SER A 863 18.67 0.60 -28.40
C SER A 863 18.73 -0.14 -27.06
N LEU A 864 18.36 0.54 -25.97
CA LEU A 864 18.32 0.00 -24.63
C LEU A 864 17.27 -1.10 -24.49
N ASP A 865 16.08 -0.87 -25.05
CA ASP A 865 15.00 -1.86 -25.05
C ASP A 865 15.37 -3.12 -25.83
N LEU A 866 16.18 -3.01 -26.89
CA LEU A 866 16.70 -4.16 -27.64
C LEU A 866 17.73 -4.95 -26.82
N VAL A 867 18.73 -4.27 -26.25
CA VAL A 867 19.78 -4.93 -25.44
C VAL A 867 19.18 -5.66 -24.24
N ASN A 868 18.19 -5.06 -23.59
CA ASN A 868 17.50 -5.66 -22.45
C ASN A 868 16.67 -6.90 -22.84
N ARG A 869 16.20 -6.99 -24.09
CA ARG A 869 15.41 -8.14 -24.59
C ARG A 869 16.25 -9.27 -25.16
N ASP A 870 17.39 -8.97 -25.77
CA ASP A 870 18.22 -9.96 -26.44
C ASP A 870 19.03 -10.83 -25.44
N LYS A 871 19.22 -10.37 -24.21
CA LYS A 871 20.04 -11.07 -23.19
C LYS A 871 19.26 -12.00 -22.26
N ASP A 872 17.93 -11.99 -22.23
CA ASP A 872 17.16 -12.70 -21.20
C ASP A 872 15.97 -13.51 -21.75
N ASP A 873 16.03 -14.84 -21.66
CA ASP A 873 14.93 -15.77 -21.98
C ASP A 873 13.71 -15.64 -21.03
N ASN A 874 13.83 -14.83 -19.96
CA ASN A 874 12.88 -14.75 -18.85
C ASN A 874 12.21 -13.37 -18.63
N HIS A 875 12.31 -12.40 -19.55
CA HIS A 875 11.71 -11.06 -19.42
C HIS A 875 12.13 -10.26 -18.16
N LEU A 876 13.30 -10.53 -17.59
CA LEU A 876 13.80 -9.80 -16.42
C LEU A 876 14.63 -8.58 -16.86
N CYS A 877 14.52 -7.49 -16.10
CA CYS A 877 15.25 -6.24 -16.39
C CYS A 877 16.70 -6.33 -15.88
N LEU A 878 17.68 -6.04 -16.74
CA LEU A 878 19.12 -6.08 -16.43
C LEU A 878 19.57 -5.01 -15.42
N LEU A 879 18.85 -3.89 -15.35
CA LEU A 879 19.15 -2.74 -14.50
C LEU A 879 18.46 -2.80 -13.13
N GLY A 880 17.67 -3.87 -12.87
CA GLY A 880 16.82 -3.97 -11.68
C GLY A 880 17.06 -5.25 -10.86
N SER A 881 17.44 -5.08 -9.59
CA SER A 881 17.62 -6.19 -8.65
C SER A 881 16.29 -6.65 -8.05
N THR A 882 15.39 -5.70 -7.75
CA THR A 882 14.09 -5.97 -7.08
C THR A 882 12.91 -5.94 -8.05
N LYS A 883 11.76 -6.50 -7.64
CA LYS A 883 10.51 -6.44 -8.44
C LYS A 883 10.09 -5.01 -8.79
N LEU A 884 10.33 -4.04 -7.90
CA LEU A 884 9.98 -2.64 -8.13
C LEU A 884 10.95 -1.98 -9.12
N GLU A 885 12.26 -2.17 -8.93
CA GLU A 885 13.27 -1.67 -9.87
C GLU A 885 13.09 -2.25 -11.27
N ARG A 886 12.69 -3.53 -11.38
CA ARG A 886 12.40 -4.16 -12.67
C ARG A 886 11.20 -3.54 -13.39
N LYS A 887 10.24 -2.95 -12.68
CA LYS A 887 9.14 -2.18 -13.30
C LYS A 887 9.63 -0.85 -13.86
N GLN A 888 10.51 -0.16 -13.13
CA GLN A 888 11.12 1.12 -13.50
C GLN A 888 12.50 0.93 -14.14
N CYS A 889 12.60 -0.02 -15.07
CA CYS A 889 13.87 -0.56 -15.52
C CYS A 889 14.82 0.50 -16.11
N TYR A 890 14.30 1.38 -16.97
CA TYR A 890 15.13 2.36 -17.68
C TYR A 890 15.16 3.72 -16.97
N THR A 891 14.22 3.97 -16.06
CA THR A 891 13.94 5.30 -15.48
C THR A 891 15.20 5.97 -14.92
N ARG A 892 15.98 5.28 -14.09
CA ARG A 892 17.18 5.85 -13.43
C ARG A 892 18.32 6.14 -14.40
N VAL A 893 18.58 5.25 -15.37
CA VAL A 893 19.59 5.50 -16.42
C VAL A 893 19.17 6.67 -17.29
N MET A 894 17.87 6.77 -17.58
CA MET A 894 17.31 7.84 -18.40
C MET A 894 17.32 9.21 -17.72
N GLU A 895 17.16 9.26 -16.39
CA GLU A 895 17.33 10.49 -15.58
C GLU A 895 18.75 11.05 -15.68
N LEU A 896 19.78 10.17 -15.73
CA LEU A 896 21.19 10.56 -15.84
C LEU A 896 21.64 10.88 -17.28
N LEU A 897 20.85 10.51 -18.29
CA LEU A 897 21.23 10.60 -19.70
C LEU A 897 21.49 12.05 -20.14
N VAL A 898 20.76 13.01 -19.56
CA VAL A 898 20.93 14.44 -19.85
C VAL A 898 22.32 14.94 -19.46
N ASN A 899 22.91 14.42 -18.39
CA ASN A 899 24.24 14.81 -17.92
C ASN A 899 25.31 14.30 -18.91
N VAL A 900 25.21 13.05 -19.35
CA VAL A 900 26.10 12.52 -20.41
C VAL A 900 25.97 13.33 -21.70
N TRP A 901 24.74 13.62 -22.13
CA TRP A 901 24.49 14.41 -23.34
C TRP A 901 25.09 15.82 -23.23
N ALA A 902 24.83 16.54 -22.13
CA ALA A 902 25.32 17.90 -21.89
C ALA A 902 26.86 17.99 -21.89
N TYR A 903 27.52 16.99 -21.29
CA TYR A 903 28.98 16.95 -21.20
C TYR A 903 29.62 16.76 -22.58
N HIS A 904 29.11 15.85 -23.40
CA HIS A 904 29.72 15.49 -24.68
C HIS A 904 29.25 16.31 -25.88
N SER A 905 28.13 17.03 -25.79
CA SER A 905 27.62 17.93 -26.84
C SER A 905 28.19 19.37 -26.77
N ALA A 906 29.16 19.61 -25.87
CA ALA A 906 29.83 20.91 -25.69
C ALA A 906 28.91 22.05 -25.21
N ARG A 907 27.83 21.74 -24.48
CA ARG A 907 26.97 22.73 -23.80
C ARG A 907 27.65 23.27 -22.56
N LYS A 908 27.44 24.55 -22.22
CA LYS A 908 27.85 25.10 -20.93
C LYS A 908 26.91 24.57 -19.85
N MET A 909 27.48 24.12 -18.73
CA MET A 909 26.73 23.53 -17.63
C MET A 909 26.92 24.44 -16.43
N VAL A 910 25.82 24.94 -15.88
CA VAL A 910 25.84 25.91 -14.79
C VAL A 910 25.00 25.37 -13.65
N TYR A 911 25.60 25.22 -12.49
CA TYR A 911 24.89 24.97 -11.24
C TYR A 911 24.27 26.27 -10.73
N MET A 912 23.04 26.20 -10.29
CA MET A 912 22.30 27.27 -9.65
C MET A 912 21.92 26.83 -8.25
N ASP A 913 22.31 27.62 -7.24
CA ASP A 913 21.88 27.40 -5.87
C ASP A 913 20.35 27.65 -5.78
N PRO A 914 19.55 26.64 -5.38
CA PRO A 914 18.10 26.75 -5.31
C PRO A 914 17.59 27.77 -4.28
N VAL A 915 18.43 28.19 -3.32
CA VAL A 915 18.05 29.16 -2.28
C VAL A 915 18.45 30.59 -2.68
N SER A 916 19.73 30.81 -2.96
CA SER A 916 20.24 32.15 -3.25
C SER A 916 20.18 32.55 -4.72
N GLY A 917 20.02 31.59 -5.65
CA GLY A 917 20.11 31.82 -7.08
C GLY A 917 21.55 32.05 -7.59
N ARG A 918 22.58 31.78 -6.77
CA ARG A 918 23.99 31.92 -7.18
C ARG A 918 24.32 30.93 -8.29
N LEU A 919 25.00 31.40 -9.33
CA LEU A 919 25.44 30.61 -10.48
C LEU A 919 26.92 30.23 -10.39
N GLU A 920 27.23 28.99 -10.75
CA GLU A 920 28.59 28.47 -10.84
C GLU A 920 28.74 27.58 -12.10
N GLU A 921 29.63 27.95 -13.01
CA GLU A 921 29.90 27.15 -14.21
C GLU A 921 30.74 25.91 -13.84
N GLN A 922 30.22 24.72 -14.18
CA GLN A 922 30.86 23.44 -13.94
C GLN A 922 31.48 22.90 -15.24
N TYR A 923 32.75 22.50 -15.19
CA TYR A 923 33.56 22.08 -16.34
C TYR A 923 33.43 23.01 -17.55
N PRO A 924 34.12 24.17 -17.53
CA PRO A 924 34.17 25.07 -18.67
C PRO A 924 34.51 24.33 -19.97
N VAL A 925 33.84 24.70 -21.06
CA VAL A 925 33.98 24.01 -22.36
C VAL A 925 35.43 23.93 -22.83
N ASP A 926 36.24 24.94 -22.49
CA ASP A 926 37.66 24.98 -22.81
C ASP A 926 38.48 23.86 -22.15
N GLN A 927 38.10 23.43 -20.94
CA GLN A 927 38.78 22.36 -20.20
C GLN A 927 38.42 20.97 -20.72
N ARG A 928 37.28 20.84 -21.42
CA ARG A 928 36.78 19.55 -21.96
C ARG A 928 37.25 19.25 -23.38
N LYS A 929 37.98 20.16 -24.03
CA LYS A 929 38.49 20.00 -25.40
C LYS A 929 39.37 18.75 -25.50
N GLY A 930 39.01 17.83 -26.40
CA GLY A 930 39.70 16.55 -26.61
C GLY A 930 39.17 15.37 -25.78
N LEU A 931 38.31 15.63 -24.78
CA LEU A 931 37.62 14.58 -23.99
C LEU A 931 36.17 14.37 -24.45
N MET A 932 35.55 15.40 -25.04
CA MET A 932 34.16 15.35 -25.52
C MET A 932 33.99 14.49 -26.77
N TRP A 933 32.81 13.88 -26.89
CA TRP A 933 32.45 12.97 -27.99
C TRP A 933 31.54 13.67 -29.00
N VAL A 934 31.86 14.93 -29.34
CA VAL A 934 30.99 15.85 -30.12
C VAL A 934 30.53 15.25 -31.45
N MET A 935 31.34 14.38 -32.07
CA MET A 935 30.99 13.70 -33.32
C MET A 935 29.72 12.85 -33.20
N TYR A 936 29.54 12.14 -32.08
CA TYR A 936 28.38 11.26 -31.86
C TYR A 936 27.14 12.07 -31.46
N PHE A 937 27.32 13.13 -30.69
CA PHE A 937 26.24 13.99 -30.18
C PHE A 937 25.89 15.17 -31.12
N ASN A 938 26.31 15.12 -32.38
CA ASN A 938 26.06 16.17 -33.34
C ASN A 938 24.60 16.16 -33.81
N ALA A 939 23.91 17.30 -33.71
CA ALA A 939 22.52 17.46 -34.13
C ALA A 939 22.25 16.99 -35.58
N THR A 940 23.19 17.23 -36.51
CA THR A 940 23.04 16.82 -37.91
C THR A 940 23.07 15.30 -38.08
N LEU A 941 23.92 14.61 -37.32
CA LEU A 941 24.02 13.15 -37.32
C LEU A 941 22.76 12.52 -36.71
N LEU A 942 22.34 13.02 -35.53
CA LEU A 942 21.13 12.56 -34.86
C LEU A 942 19.90 12.71 -35.75
N LYS A 943 19.80 13.84 -36.46
CA LYS A 943 18.72 14.09 -37.41
C LYS A 943 18.69 13.08 -38.56
N HIS A 944 19.84 12.80 -39.17
CA HIS A 944 19.90 11.81 -40.25
C HIS A 944 19.48 10.42 -39.76
N MET A 945 19.96 10.00 -38.59
CA MET A 945 19.60 8.69 -38.00
C MET A 945 18.11 8.60 -37.67
N ASP A 946 17.52 9.68 -37.14
CA ASP A 946 16.10 9.75 -36.83
C ASP A 946 15.23 9.71 -38.12
N GLU A 947 15.68 10.40 -39.18
CA GLU A 947 15.05 10.34 -40.51
C GLU A 947 15.10 8.92 -41.12
N ASP A 948 16.25 8.24 -41.04
CA ASP A 948 16.45 6.87 -41.53
C ASP A 948 15.50 5.86 -40.84
N LEU A 949 15.36 5.96 -39.51
CA LEU A 949 14.41 5.13 -38.77
C LEU A 949 12.96 5.44 -39.14
N ALA A 950 12.65 6.71 -39.45
CA ALA A 950 11.33 7.09 -39.94
C ALA A 950 11.01 6.43 -41.27
N GLU A 951 11.98 6.40 -42.20
CA GLU A 951 11.82 5.70 -43.48
C GLU A 951 11.59 4.20 -43.27
N ALA A 952 12.38 3.57 -42.41
CA ALA A 952 12.22 2.16 -42.06
C ALA A 952 10.85 1.82 -41.44
N ALA A 953 10.30 2.73 -40.61
CA ALA A 953 8.97 2.59 -40.03
C ALA A 953 7.85 2.68 -41.07
N LEU A 954 7.99 3.55 -42.06
CA LEU A 954 7.00 3.75 -43.13
C LEU A 954 6.96 2.58 -44.11
N ASP A 955 8.11 1.96 -44.38
CA ASP A 955 8.22 0.84 -45.30
C ASP A 955 7.63 -0.47 -44.73
N ARG A 956 7.13 -0.46 -43.49
CA ARG A 956 6.46 -1.57 -42.80
C ARG A 956 7.22 -2.90 -42.94
N LEU A 957 8.55 -2.84 -43.01
CA LEU A 957 9.36 -4.03 -42.95
C LEU A 957 9.08 -4.68 -41.59
N PRO A 958 8.58 -5.92 -41.53
CA PRO A 958 8.27 -6.59 -40.28
C PRO A 958 9.57 -7.09 -39.66
N LEU A 959 10.49 -6.18 -39.34
CA LEU A 959 11.79 -6.55 -38.81
C LEU A 959 11.70 -6.95 -37.34
N ARG A 960 10.72 -6.42 -36.57
CA ARG A 960 10.64 -6.61 -35.11
C ARG A 960 9.19 -6.67 -34.60
N LYS A 961 8.88 -7.65 -33.73
CA LYS A 961 7.52 -7.87 -33.17
C LYS A 961 7.05 -6.78 -32.19
N LYS A 962 7.97 -5.96 -31.66
CA LYS A 962 7.70 -4.87 -30.70
C LYS A 962 8.80 -3.80 -30.85
N TRP A 963 8.64 -2.86 -31.78
CA TRP A 963 9.61 -1.78 -32.01
C TRP A 963 9.15 -0.51 -31.28
N LEU A 964 10.01 0.07 -30.45
CA LEU A 964 9.65 1.14 -29.51
C LEU A 964 9.72 2.53 -30.15
N TRP A 965 10.77 2.82 -30.92
CA TRP A 965 11.05 4.14 -31.49
C TRP A 965 9.85 4.81 -32.19
N PRO A 966 9.04 4.15 -33.06
CA PRO A 966 7.92 4.81 -33.75
C PRO A 966 6.82 5.34 -32.84
N HIS A 967 6.78 4.87 -31.59
CA HIS A 967 5.77 5.22 -30.60
C HIS A 967 6.23 6.30 -29.61
N THR A 968 7.45 6.82 -29.76
CA THR A 968 8.07 7.79 -28.82
C THR A 968 7.88 9.26 -29.20
N GLY A 969 7.07 9.57 -30.23
CA GLY A 969 6.70 10.95 -30.61
C GLY A 969 6.85 11.26 -32.11
N GLU A 970 6.59 12.51 -32.50
CA GLU A 970 6.68 12.98 -33.90
C GLU A 970 8.09 12.87 -34.49
N VAL A 971 8.17 12.55 -35.78
CA VAL A 971 9.42 12.44 -36.53
C VAL A 971 9.38 13.39 -37.72
N HIS A 972 10.37 14.28 -37.81
CA HIS A 972 10.45 15.26 -38.88
C HIS A 972 11.12 14.66 -40.12
N ASN A 973 10.37 13.87 -40.90
CA ASN A 973 10.87 13.31 -42.17
C ASN A 973 10.28 14.09 -43.37
N GLN A 974 11.17 14.62 -44.21
CA GLN A 974 10.81 15.43 -45.38
C GLN A 974 9.98 14.64 -46.41
N GLY A 975 10.26 13.34 -46.59
CA GLY A 975 9.48 12.41 -47.40
C GLY A 975 8.07 12.15 -46.87
N VAL A 976 7.86 12.14 -45.55
CA VAL A 976 6.51 12.08 -44.94
C VAL A 976 5.73 13.35 -45.27
N PHE A 977 6.34 14.52 -45.07
CA PHE A 977 5.71 15.80 -45.40
C PHE A 977 5.38 15.90 -46.89
N ASP A 978 6.28 15.48 -47.77
CA ASP A 978 6.04 15.50 -49.21
C ASP A 978 4.93 14.51 -49.63
N LYS A 979 4.88 13.33 -49.02
CA LYS A 979 3.80 12.34 -49.24
C LYS A 979 2.46 12.80 -48.67
N GLU A 980 2.43 13.43 -47.51
CA GLU A 980 1.23 14.05 -46.94
C GLU A 980 0.75 15.23 -47.79
N ARG A 981 1.68 16.07 -48.24
CA ARG A 981 1.43 17.19 -49.15
C ARG A 981 0.89 16.68 -50.48
N GLU A 982 1.48 15.65 -51.07
CA GLU A 982 1.01 15.01 -52.29
C GLU A 982 -0.37 14.36 -52.10
N ASN A 983 -0.59 13.65 -51.00
CA ASN A 983 -1.91 13.10 -50.64
C ASN A 983 -2.97 14.21 -50.48
N LYS A 984 -2.61 15.35 -49.87
CA LYS A 984 -3.46 16.54 -49.75
C LYS A 984 -3.74 17.17 -51.12
N TYR A 985 -2.74 17.22 -52.01
CA TYR A 985 -2.93 17.63 -53.41
C TYR A 985 -3.83 16.66 -54.19
N ARG A 986 -3.66 15.35 -54.02
CA ARG A 986 -4.48 14.30 -54.65
C ARG A 986 -5.92 14.36 -54.17
N ARG A 987 -6.16 14.49 -52.86
CA ARG A 987 -7.50 14.71 -52.27
C ARG A 987 -8.13 16.01 -52.78
N LYS A 988 -7.36 17.10 -52.90
CA LYS A 988 -7.84 18.36 -53.51
C LYS A 988 -8.20 18.19 -54.99
N GLN A 989 -7.38 17.49 -55.77
CA GLN A 989 -7.63 17.17 -57.19
C GLN A 989 -8.88 16.30 -57.36
N GLU A 990 -9.04 15.27 -56.53
CA GLU A 990 -10.19 14.38 -56.55
C GLU A 990 -11.47 15.12 -56.15
N LYS A 991 -11.42 16.00 -55.13
CA LYS A 991 -12.53 16.90 -54.79
C LYS A 991 -12.89 17.82 -55.95
N LYS A 992 -11.90 18.39 -56.66
CA LYS A 992 -12.13 19.17 -57.89
C LYS A 992 -12.75 18.35 -59.02
N ARG A 993 -12.29 17.11 -59.23
CA ARG A 993 -12.87 16.18 -60.24
C ARG A 993 -14.31 15.80 -59.88
N ARG A 994 -14.59 15.47 -58.62
CA ARG A 994 -15.96 15.18 -58.13
C ARG A 994 -16.89 16.38 -58.27
N ILE A 995 -16.40 17.61 -58.03
CA ILE A 995 -17.18 18.84 -58.24
C ILE A 995 -17.46 19.06 -59.74
N LYS A 996 -16.46 18.90 -60.61
CA LYS A 996 -16.64 19.00 -62.07
C LYS A 996 -17.59 17.94 -62.63
N ALA A 997 -17.49 16.70 -62.16
CA ALA A 997 -18.40 15.62 -62.53
C ALA A 997 -19.85 15.94 -62.10
N LYS A 998 -20.05 16.38 -60.85
CA LYS A 998 -21.37 16.84 -60.38
C LYS A 998 -21.91 18.03 -61.17
N GLN A 999 -21.06 18.96 -61.60
CA GLN A 999 -21.46 20.08 -62.46
C GLN A 999 -21.84 19.62 -63.88
N LEU A 1000 -21.11 18.66 -64.45
CA LEU A 1000 -21.41 18.09 -65.75
C LEU A 1000 -22.73 17.30 -65.71
N GLU A 1001 -22.93 16.48 -64.69
CA GLU A 1001 -24.16 15.72 -64.43
C GLU A 1001 -25.38 16.63 -64.26
N ARG A 1002 -25.22 17.76 -63.55
CA ARG A 1002 -26.25 18.82 -63.44
C ARG A 1002 -26.59 19.47 -64.78
N LYS A 1003 -25.62 19.60 -65.70
CA LYS A 1003 -25.85 20.13 -67.06
C LYS A 1003 -26.50 19.11 -67.99
N THR A 1004 -26.25 17.82 -67.81
CA THR A 1004 -26.78 16.76 -68.69
C THR A 1004 -28.18 16.29 -68.29
N TYR A 1005 -28.48 16.23 -66.99
CA TYR A 1005 -29.74 15.65 -66.49
C TYR A 1005 -30.62 16.65 -65.72
N GLY A 1006 -30.22 17.93 -65.63
CA GLY A 1006 -30.93 18.94 -64.85
C GLY A 1006 -30.87 18.70 -63.33
N TYR A 1007 -31.47 19.58 -62.54
CA TYR A 1007 -31.61 19.37 -61.09
C TYR A 1007 -32.56 18.20 -60.85
N LYS A 1008 -32.05 17.04 -60.43
CA LYS A 1008 -32.89 15.98 -59.86
C LYS A 1008 -33.41 16.46 -58.49
N GLN A 1009 -34.58 17.10 -58.49
CA GLN A 1009 -35.33 17.33 -57.27
C GLN A 1009 -35.73 15.98 -56.69
N LYS A 1010 -35.31 15.68 -55.45
CA LYS A 1010 -35.92 14.59 -54.69
C LYS A 1010 -37.35 15.04 -54.37
N ALA A 1011 -38.35 14.30 -54.85
CA ALA A 1011 -39.73 14.51 -54.45
C ALA A 1011 -39.84 14.30 -52.94
N ILE A 1012 -40.31 15.31 -52.23
CA ILE A 1012 -40.66 15.21 -50.81
C ILE A 1012 -42.09 14.69 -50.77
N GLY A 1013 -42.27 13.45 -50.31
CA GLY A 1013 -43.58 12.83 -50.05
C GLY A 1013 -43.74 11.43 -50.64
N GLY A 1014 -43.72 10.41 -49.77
CA GLY A 1014 -44.06 9.04 -50.14
C GLY A 1014 -43.72 8.01 -49.07
N ALA A 1015 -44.61 7.90 -48.07
CA ALA A 1015 -44.80 6.85 -47.04
C ALA A 1015 -43.63 6.51 -46.11
#